data_AF-A0A1N7LIX2-F1
#
_entry.id   AF-A0A1N7LIX2-F1
#
_cell.length_a   1.000
_cell.length_b   1.000
_cell.length_c   1.000
_cell.angle_alpha   90.00
_cell.angle_beta   90.00
_cell.angle_gamma   90.00
#
_symmetry.space_group_name_H-M   'P 1'
#
loop_
_entity.id
_entity.type
_entity.pdbx_description
1 polymer ?
#
loop_
_entity_poly.entity_id
_entity_poly.type
_entity_poly.pdbx_seq_one_letter_code
_entity_poly.pdbx_strand_id
1 'polypeptide(L)'
;MDSQKLPCIEVLTHGSTTPFADESICPWYSSRRFQIFITTFILAAIIGLIYVFLQPAIYQSDVTLLTVAPTPIDQEIEEINIQHVAIQGNILTGQSLIQSTREILSSLASDDIPDPITLRNMLSVSLVAETNLIKLVAEGENPGFLALLLNTLIDQYQTQRLQQIKTDTAETTNALQQQFELLSEKVDLKRNQIDIFRNQHSILSAGRDENQVSARLNGLTRSLNTAEEAEINTRAKLAAVKKAISRGLPVVPDTDKRSLANLEQRAQELSENLTELDRRYTRQYMSLQPSLRVIPEQLKKLEQKIREQKIDGQNLVLSDAEQDYAAAHQAAIALRNEIEQYKKIATEFTRRFSEHEALVEDLTQLEESYREIQSRLTQIAVTQREKYPQFKVIEPAFQPNTPIRPDYYQNSGIVLALALLLGLLAILLFEFLKNDSRADNPAVARWSRITSNDPSLNIRQDTVDKLEYRNSRAATQMIAQEGVRALTLNELERLLKASSSKGQVVMTALLQGLSVREISELSKVKINTTESNFNVPGSPSRQLPISKKMAELIDNNIDFDITESEAISLINCAAFDAKIIDSSCVSAESIRYSYINFLIRQGIKLVDLEKVIGALPIQVVTEYTQLADKASQKKITEINLVHPLLAS
;
A
#
# COMPACT_ATOMS: atom_id res chain seq x y z
N MET A 1 -111.79 44.47 -30.57
CA MET A 1 -112.04 45.92 -30.49
C MET A 1 -110.72 46.57 -30.86
N ASP A 2 -110.46 46.62 -32.16
CA ASP A 2 -110.51 47.82 -33.01
C ASP A 2 -109.10 48.45 -33.06
N SER A 3 -108.43 48.62 -34.21
CA SER A 3 -108.93 49.07 -35.49
C SER A 3 -107.98 48.66 -36.64
N GLN A 4 -108.57 48.35 -37.79
CA GLN A 4 -107.91 48.21 -39.10
C GLN A 4 -107.15 49.48 -39.53
N LYS A 5 -106.03 49.31 -40.27
CA LYS A 5 -105.75 50.00 -41.55
C LYS A 5 -104.47 49.46 -42.21
N LEU A 6 -104.65 48.75 -43.32
CA LEU A 6 -103.68 48.69 -44.44
C LEU A 6 -103.99 49.87 -45.39
N PRO A 7 -103.01 50.38 -46.17
CA PRO A 7 -102.87 50.00 -47.59
C PRO A 7 -101.40 49.83 -48.05
N CYS A 8 -101.06 48.83 -48.89
CA CYS A 8 -100.84 48.87 -50.36
C CYS A 8 -99.89 49.99 -50.85
N ILE A 9 -98.60 49.67 -51.11
CA ILE A 9 -97.93 49.31 -52.40
C ILE A 9 -97.91 50.44 -53.44
N GLU A 10 -96.70 50.92 -53.75
CA GLU A 10 -96.38 51.51 -55.04
C GLU A 10 -95.10 50.85 -55.58
N VAL A 11 -95.24 50.29 -56.78
CA VAL A 11 -94.22 49.57 -57.55
C VAL A 11 -93.57 50.58 -58.48
N LEU A 12 -92.24 50.70 -58.43
CA LEU A 12 -91.45 51.21 -59.54
C LEU A 12 -90.40 50.18 -59.92
N THR A 13 -90.78 49.39 -60.92
CA THR A 13 -89.89 48.56 -61.74
C THR A 13 -88.97 49.46 -62.57
N HIS A 14 -87.67 49.33 -62.40
CA HIS A 14 -86.74 49.47 -63.52
C HIS A 14 -85.89 48.22 -63.61
N GLY A 15 -86.13 47.47 -64.68
CA GLY A 15 -85.36 46.29 -65.03
C GLY A 15 -83.99 46.66 -65.59
N SER A 16 -83.03 45.82 -65.29
CA SER A 16 -82.09 45.31 -66.27
C SER A 16 -81.66 43.90 -65.83
N THR A 17 -82.06 42.94 -66.64
CA THR A 17 -81.62 41.54 -66.61
C THR A 17 -80.12 41.46 -66.86
N THR A 18 -79.38 40.81 -65.96
CA THR A 18 -78.22 39.97 -66.31
C THR A 18 -78.17 38.75 -65.38
N PRO A 19 -77.72 37.58 -65.85
CA PRO A 19 -78.08 36.27 -65.29
C PRO A 19 -77.08 35.77 -64.23
N PHE A 20 -77.52 34.71 -63.53
CA PHE A 20 -76.80 33.89 -62.55
C PHE A 20 -75.27 33.80 -62.73
N ALA A 21 -74.54 34.04 -61.65
CA ALA A 21 -73.20 33.48 -61.44
C ALA A 21 -73.22 32.64 -60.15
N ASP A 22 -73.16 31.32 -60.34
CA ASP A 22 -72.77 30.35 -59.34
C ASP A 22 -71.44 30.79 -58.68
N GLU A 23 -71.43 31.00 -57.37
CA GLU A 23 -70.18 31.02 -56.62
C GLU A 23 -69.58 29.62 -56.66
N SER A 24 -68.66 29.42 -57.60
CA SER A 24 -67.84 28.22 -57.70
C SER A 24 -67.03 28.06 -56.42
N ILE A 25 -67.38 27.07 -55.61
CA ILE A 25 -66.53 26.57 -54.53
C ILE A 25 -65.28 25.97 -55.21
N CYS A 26 -64.21 26.74 -55.30
CA CYS A 26 -62.91 26.22 -55.70
C CYS A 26 -62.53 25.06 -54.76
N PRO A 27 -62.09 23.89 -55.29
CA PRO A 27 -61.66 22.80 -54.45
C PRO A 27 -60.48 23.25 -53.59
N TRP A 28 -60.46 22.89 -52.30
CA TRP A 28 -59.42 23.27 -51.34
C TRP A 28 -57.98 22.99 -51.84
N TYR A 29 -57.83 22.00 -52.72
CA TYR A 29 -56.58 21.62 -53.40
C TYR A 29 -56.06 22.66 -54.44
N SER A 30 -56.90 23.55 -54.96
CA SER A 30 -56.50 24.57 -55.95
C SER A 30 -55.97 25.87 -55.32
N SER A 31 -55.92 25.94 -54.00
CA SER A 31 -55.39 27.11 -53.31
C SER A 31 -53.86 27.17 -53.47
N ARG A 32 -53.32 28.35 -53.85
CA ARG A 32 -51.86 28.54 -54.02
C ARG A 32 -51.06 28.16 -52.76
N ARG A 33 -51.68 28.27 -51.58
CA ARG A 33 -51.11 27.84 -50.29
C ARG A 33 -50.89 26.32 -50.23
N PHE A 34 -51.88 25.55 -50.66
CA PHE A 34 -51.80 24.09 -50.67
C PHE A 34 -50.78 23.59 -51.71
N GLN A 35 -50.70 24.24 -52.88
CA GLN A 35 -49.71 23.91 -53.91
C GLN A 35 -48.27 24.16 -53.41
N ILE A 36 -48.00 25.29 -52.76
CA ILE A 36 -46.66 25.59 -52.21
C ILE A 36 -46.29 24.61 -51.10
N PHE A 37 -47.25 24.27 -50.23
CA PHE A 37 -47.06 23.28 -49.18
C PHE A 37 -46.66 21.92 -49.75
N ILE A 38 -47.48 21.39 -50.68
CA ILE A 38 -47.29 20.02 -51.17
C ILE A 38 -46.04 19.90 -52.04
N THR A 39 -45.68 20.91 -52.84
CA THR A 39 -44.44 20.89 -53.63
C THR A 39 -43.20 20.92 -52.73
N THR A 40 -43.22 21.77 -51.69
CA THR A 40 -42.09 21.89 -50.77
C THR A 40 -41.96 20.63 -49.91
N PHE A 41 -43.08 20.09 -49.42
CA PHE A 41 -43.13 18.84 -48.67
C PHE A 41 -42.60 17.66 -49.48
N ILE A 42 -43.10 17.44 -50.71
CA ILE A 42 -42.68 16.32 -51.56
C ILE A 42 -41.19 16.44 -51.92
N LEU A 43 -40.72 17.64 -52.27
CA LEU A 43 -39.31 17.85 -52.63
C LEU A 43 -38.40 17.55 -51.44
N ALA A 44 -38.72 18.08 -50.25
CA ALA A 44 -37.94 17.84 -49.04
C ALA A 44 -37.99 16.37 -48.60
N ALA A 45 -39.15 15.72 -48.70
CA ALA A 45 -39.32 14.31 -48.35
C ALA A 45 -38.52 13.39 -49.29
N ILE A 46 -38.56 13.62 -50.60
CA ILE A 46 -37.80 12.81 -51.56
C ILE A 46 -36.30 12.94 -51.32
N ILE A 47 -35.79 14.16 -51.18
CA ILE A 47 -34.35 14.40 -50.94
C ILE A 47 -33.90 13.73 -49.63
N GLY A 48 -34.68 13.89 -48.56
CA GLY A 48 -34.35 13.30 -47.27
C GLY A 48 -34.43 11.77 -47.27
N LEU A 49 -35.42 11.16 -47.94
CA LEU A 49 -35.53 9.71 -48.02
C LEU A 49 -34.41 9.11 -48.86
N ILE A 50 -34.06 9.73 -49.99
CA ILE A 50 -32.89 9.33 -50.79
C ILE A 50 -31.64 9.35 -49.92
N TYR A 51 -31.44 10.40 -49.13
CA TYR A 51 -30.31 10.50 -48.21
C TYR A 51 -30.29 9.37 -47.16
N VAL A 52 -31.43 9.03 -46.56
CA VAL A 52 -31.53 7.94 -45.56
C VAL A 52 -31.22 6.58 -46.19
N PHE A 53 -31.72 6.28 -47.38
CA PHE A 53 -31.49 5.00 -48.05
C PHE A 53 -30.12 4.87 -48.73
N LEU A 54 -29.43 5.98 -49.01
CA LEU A 54 -28.05 5.96 -49.52
C LEU A 54 -26.99 5.72 -48.42
N GLN A 55 -27.36 5.81 -47.13
CA GLN A 55 -26.41 5.56 -46.05
C GLN A 55 -26.05 4.07 -45.98
N PRO A 56 -24.74 3.73 -45.93
CA PRO A 56 -24.29 2.35 -45.84
C PRO A 56 -24.77 1.70 -44.55
N ALA A 57 -25.17 0.43 -44.65
CA ALA A 57 -25.60 -0.37 -43.52
C ALA A 57 -24.36 -0.82 -42.72
N ILE A 58 -24.28 -0.44 -41.45
CA ILE A 58 -23.22 -0.85 -40.53
C ILE A 58 -23.72 -2.06 -39.73
N TYR A 59 -22.92 -3.12 -39.73
CA TYR A 59 -23.14 -4.35 -38.97
C TYR A 59 -22.20 -4.40 -37.78
N GLN A 60 -22.59 -5.15 -36.74
CA GLN A 60 -21.80 -5.36 -35.54
C GLN A 60 -21.63 -6.86 -35.27
N SER A 61 -20.39 -7.30 -35.03
CA SER A 61 -20.07 -8.64 -34.51
C SER A 61 -19.36 -8.49 -33.18
N ASP A 62 -19.55 -9.45 -32.27
CA ASP A 62 -18.94 -9.42 -30.94
C ASP A 62 -18.45 -10.79 -30.47
N VAL A 63 -17.42 -10.76 -29.62
CA VAL A 63 -16.84 -11.92 -28.94
C VAL A 63 -16.76 -11.67 -27.45
N THR A 64 -17.22 -12.65 -26.67
CA THR A 64 -17.12 -12.65 -25.21
C THR A 64 -15.95 -13.52 -24.76
N LEU A 65 -14.95 -12.90 -24.12
CA LEU A 65 -13.75 -13.53 -23.57
C LEU A 65 -13.80 -13.52 -22.05
N LEU A 66 -13.46 -14.64 -21.41
CA LEU A 66 -13.22 -14.71 -19.97
C LEU A 66 -11.74 -14.51 -19.68
N THR A 67 -11.39 -13.50 -18.88
CA THR A 67 -10.06 -13.42 -18.27
C THR A 67 -10.00 -14.39 -17.10
N VAL A 68 -9.39 -15.56 -17.30
CA VAL A 68 -9.12 -16.47 -16.19
C VAL A 68 -7.79 -16.03 -15.58
N ALA A 69 -7.84 -15.45 -14.37
CA ALA A 69 -6.66 -15.42 -13.51
C ALA A 69 -6.39 -16.88 -13.11
N PRO A 70 -5.21 -17.45 -13.41
CA PRO A 70 -4.93 -18.81 -13.01
C PRO A 70 -4.78 -18.82 -11.49
N THR A 71 -5.72 -19.42 -10.77
CA THR A 71 -5.55 -19.69 -9.35
C THR A 71 -4.81 -21.01 -9.17
N PRO A 72 -3.95 -21.13 -8.15
CA PRO A 72 -3.41 -22.43 -7.76
C PRO A 72 -4.58 -23.35 -7.40
N ILE A 73 -4.37 -24.65 -7.61
CA ILE A 73 -5.38 -25.73 -7.42
C ILE A 73 -6.04 -25.68 -6.01
N ASP A 74 -5.43 -25.01 -5.03
CA ASP A 74 -5.86 -24.95 -3.63
C ASP A 74 -6.15 -23.54 -3.05
N GLN A 75 -6.39 -22.49 -3.86
CA GLN A 75 -6.82 -21.18 -3.32
C GLN A 75 -8.15 -20.68 -3.90
N GLU A 76 -8.95 -20.04 -3.02
CA GLU A 76 -10.19 -19.36 -3.37
C GLU A 76 -9.94 -18.28 -4.44
N ILE A 77 -10.90 -18.17 -5.36
CA ILE A 77 -10.88 -17.25 -6.51
C ILE A 77 -10.63 -15.83 -6.00
N GLU A 78 -9.48 -15.27 -6.37
CA GLU A 78 -9.09 -13.90 -6.04
C GLU A 78 -10.14 -12.90 -6.58
N GLU A 79 -10.41 -11.85 -5.80
CA GLU A 79 -11.43 -10.84 -6.08
C GLU A 79 -11.28 -10.21 -7.48
N ILE A 80 -12.42 -9.83 -8.06
CA ILE A 80 -12.55 -9.22 -9.39
C ILE A 80 -11.61 -8.02 -9.53
N ASN A 81 -10.48 -8.20 -10.23
CA ASN A 81 -9.52 -7.13 -10.47
C ASN A 81 -9.87 -6.37 -11.77
N ILE A 82 -10.74 -5.37 -11.65
CA ILE A 82 -11.22 -4.54 -12.76
C ILE A 82 -10.05 -3.89 -13.53
N GLN A 83 -8.98 -3.52 -12.83
CA GLN A 83 -7.80 -2.90 -13.43
C GLN A 83 -7.05 -3.88 -14.35
N HIS A 84 -6.97 -5.15 -13.96
CA HIS A 84 -6.38 -6.20 -14.78
C HIS A 84 -7.16 -6.39 -16.09
N VAL A 85 -8.50 -6.42 -16.03
CA VAL A 85 -9.35 -6.57 -17.22
C VAL A 85 -9.18 -5.38 -18.19
N ALA A 86 -9.07 -4.16 -17.67
CA ALA A 86 -8.84 -2.96 -18.49
C ALA A 86 -7.48 -2.98 -19.23
N ILE A 87 -6.41 -3.46 -18.57
CA ILE A 87 -5.10 -3.62 -19.21
C ILE A 87 -5.18 -4.65 -20.34
N GLN A 88 -5.86 -5.78 -20.10
CA GLN A 88 -6.04 -6.83 -21.11
C GLN A 88 -6.83 -6.35 -22.34
N GLY A 89 -7.83 -5.49 -22.15
CA GLY A 89 -8.56 -4.85 -23.24
C GLY A 89 -7.69 -3.99 -24.17
N ASN A 90 -6.74 -3.24 -23.60
CA ASN A 90 -5.81 -2.45 -24.40
C ASN A 90 -4.82 -3.30 -25.22
N ILE A 91 -4.46 -4.49 -24.72
CA ILE A 91 -3.55 -5.39 -25.45
C ILE A 91 -4.25 -5.96 -26.71
N LEU A 92 -5.54 -6.28 -26.62
CA LEU A 92 -6.34 -6.78 -27.75
C LEU A 92 -6.49 -5.76 -28.90
N THR A 93 -6.35 -4.47 -28.61
CA THR A 93 -6.39 -3.38 -29.62
C THR A 93 -4.99 -2.86 -29.97
N GLY A 94 -3.94 -3.58 -29.56
CA GLY A 94 -2.55 -3.23 -29.82
C GLY A 94 -2.18 -3.29 -31.31
N GLN A 95 -1.37 -2.33 -31.75
CA GLN A 95 -0.97 -2.20 -33.16
C GLN A 95 -0.23 -3.43 -33.69
N SER A 96 0.63 -4.06 -32.88
CA SER A 96 1.40 -5.25 -33.27
C SER A 96 0.50 -6.46 -33.54
N LEU A 97 -0.55 -6.64 -32.73
CA LEU A 97 -1.53 -7.71 -32.89
C LEU A 97 -2.36 -7.49 -34.15
N ILE A 98 -2.84 -6.26 -34.37
CA ILE A 98 -3.64 -5.90 -35.56
C ILE A 98 -2.83 -6.11 -36.84
N GLN A 99 -1.55 -5.72 -36.84
CA GLN A 99 -0.67 -5.94 -37.98
C GLN A 99 -0.45 -7.43 -38.27
N SER A 100 -0.15 -8.22 -37.23
CA SER A 100 0.03 -9.67 -37.38
C SER A 100 -1.27 -10.35 -37.85
N THR A 101 -2.42 -9.90 -37.36
CA THR A 101 -3.73 -10.39 -37.77
C THR A 101 -4.00 -10.06 -39.23
N ARG A 102 -3.65 -8.85 -39.69
CA ARG A 102 -3.78 -8.43 -41.09
C ARG A 102 -2.97 -9.33 -42.04
N GLU A 103 -1.74 -9.67 -41.66
CA GLU A 103 -0.87 -10.57 -42.43
C GLU A 103 -1.46 -11.97 -42.57
N ILE A 104 -2.15 -12.47 -41.55
CA ILE A 104 -2.86 -13.76 -41.62
C ILE A 104 -4.13 -13.63 -42.44
N LEU A 105 -4.91 -12.57 -42.25
CA LEU A 105 -6.13 -12.32 -43.01
C LEU A 105 -5.86 -12.19 -44.51
N SER A 106 -4.73 -11.62 -44.93
CA SER A 106 -4.35 -11.51 -46.35
C SER A 106 -4.04 -12.86 -47.00
N SER A 107 -3.75 -13.87 -46.19
CA SER A 107 -3.62 -15.25 -46.67
C SER A 107 -4.96 -15.99 -46.74
N LEU A 108 -5.96 -15.58 -45.95
CA LEU A 108 -7.25 -16.25 -45.79
C LEU A 108 -8.37 -15.64 -46.66
N ALA A 109 -8.30 -14.35 -46.95
CA ALA A 109 -9.29 -13.61 -47.73
C ALA A 109 -8.63 -12.90 -48.92
N SER A 110 -9.22 -13.02 -50.11
CA SER A 110 -8.74 -12.40 -51.36
C SER A 110 -9.23 -10.95 -51.58
N ASP A 111 -10.07 -10.44 -50.66
CA ASP A 111 -10.62 -9.08 -50.71
C ASP A 111 -9.61 -8.03 -50.22
N ASP A 112 -9.82 -6.77 -50.62
CA ASP A 112 -8.99 -5.62 -50.22
C ASP A 112 -9.07 -5.41 -48.70
N ILE A 113 -8.03 -5.85 -47.98
CA ILE A 113 -8.02 -5.79 -46.51
C ILE A 113 -7.72 -4.36 -46.06
N PRO A 114 -8.59 -3.78 -45.21
CA PRO A 114 -8.40 -2.43 -44.70
C PRO A 114 -7.03 -2.21 -44.05
N ASP A 115 -6.55 -0.97 -44.09
CA ASP A 115 -5.32 -0.57 -43.43
C ASP A 115 -5.40 -0.80 -41.90
N PRO A 116 -4.29 -1.02 -41.16
CA PRO A 116 -4.32 -1.34 -39.73
C PRO A 116 -5.01 -0.27 -38.89
N ILE A 117 -4.95 0.99 -39.32
CA ILE A 117 -5.65 2.10 -38.65
C ILE A 117 -7.16 1.92 -38.80
N THR A 118 -7.63 1.57 -39.99
CA THR A 118 -9.05 1.30 -40.27
C THR A 118 -9.53 0.09 -39.47
N LEU A 119 -8.74 -1.00 -39.44
CA LEU A 119 -9.05 -2.18 -38.62
C LEU A 119 -9.11 -1.84 -37.12
N ARG A 120 -8.20 -1.01 -36.63
CA ARG A 120 -8.24 -0.56 -35.22
C ARG A 120 -9.49 0.26 -34.92
N ASN A 121 -9.90 1.14 -35.83
CA ASN A 121 -11.10 1.96 -35.67
C ASN A 121 -12.40 1.15 -35.74
N MET A 122 -12.39 0.00 -36.41
CA MET A 122 -13.51 -0.94 -36.42
C MET A 122 -13.66 -1.69 -35.09
N LEU A 123 -12.59 -1.78 -34.28
CA LEU A 123 -12.57 -2.54 -33.03
C LEU A 123 -12.87 -1.63 -31.83
N SER A 124 -13.76 -2.09 -30.97
CA SER A 124 -14.01 -1.47 -29.66
C SER A 124 -14.05 -2.52 -28.57
N VAL A 125 -13.54 -2.17 -27.40
CA VAL A 125 -13.52 -3.06 -26.24
C VAL A 125 -14.51 -2.53 -25.21
N SER A 126 -15.44 -3.37 -24.81
CA SER A 126 -16.39 -3.09 -23.73
C SER A 126 -16.14 -4.05 -22.58
N LEU A 127 -15.97 -3.48 -21.39
CA LEU A 127 -15.83 -4.23 -20.14
C LEU A 127 -17.22 -4.50 -19.58
N VAL A 128 -17.53 -5.73 -19.22
CA VAL A 128 -18.79 -6.06 -18.56
C VAL A 128 -18.61 -5.80 -17.06
N ALA A 129 -19.34 -4.81 -16.54
CA ALA A 129 -19.22 -4.34 -15.16
C ALA A 129 -19.31 -5.51 -14.16
N GLU A 130 -18.47 -5.46 -13.11
CA GLU A 130 -18.44 -6.46 -12.03
C GLU A 130 -18.19 -7.91 -12.49
N THR A 131 -17.60 -8.10 -13.67
CA THR A 131 -17.26 -9.44 -14.18
C THR A 131 -15.86 -9.47 -14.79
N ASN A 132 -15.30 -10.67 -14.90
CA ASN A 132 -14.04 -10.94 -15.61
C ASN A 132 -14.26 -11.16 -17.12
N LEU A 133 -15.30 -10.54 -17.69
CA LEU A 133 -15.67 -10.69 -19.09
C LEU A 133 -15.25 -9.46 -19.90
N ILE A 134 -14.58 -9.72 -21.02
CA ILE A 134 -14.24 -8.72 -22.02
C ILE A 134 -15.10 -9.01 -23.25
N LYS A 135 -15.88 -8.00 -23.67
CA LYS A 135 -16.63 -8.05 -24.91
C LYS A 135 -15.92 -7.21 -25.96
N LEU A 136 -15.31 -7.90 -26.93
CA LEU A 136 -14.63 -7.29 -28.08
C LEU A 136 -15.65 -7.17 -29.22
N VAL A 137 -15.83 -5.96 -29.74
CA VAL A 137 -16.85 -5.62 -30.73
C VAL A 137 -16.16 -5.10 -32.00
N ALA A 138 -16.62 -5.55 -33.16
CA ALA A 138 -16.21 -5.05 -34.46
C ALA A 138 -17.42 -4.48 -35.22
N GLU A 139 -17.29 -3.25 -35.74
CA GLU A 139 -18.31 -2.58 -36.55
C GLU A 139 -17.81 -2.34 -37.99
N GLY A 140 -18.66 -2.59 -38.99
CA GLY A 140 -18.32 -2.35 -40.40
C GLY A 140 -19.38 -2.79 -41.40
N GLU A 141 -19.11 -2.60 -42.69
CA GLU A 141 -20.09 -2.84 -43.77
C GLU A 141 -20.24 -4.32 -44.15
N ASN A 142 -19.18 -5.13 -44.00
CA ASN A 142 -19.16 -6.54 -44.40
C ASN A 142 -19.31 -7.47 -43.18
N PRO A 143 -20.48 -8.10 -42.97
CA PRO A 143 -20.75 -8.91 -41.77
C PRO A 143 -19.91 -10.20 -41.70
N GLY A 144 -19.55 -10.79 -42.85
CA GLY A 144 -18.71 -11.99 -42.90
C GLY A 144 -17.26 -11.69 -42.53
N PHE A 145 -16.75 -10.53 -42.98
CA PHE A 145 -15.41 -10.07 -42.64
C PHE A 145 -15.25 -9.77 -41.14
N LEU A 146 -16.26 -9.17 -40.48
CA LEU A 146 -16.21 -8.83 -39.06
C LEU A 146 -16.01 -10.08 -38.17
N ALA A 147 -16.76 -11.15 -38.45
CA ALA A 147 -16.64 -12.40 -37.70
C ALA A 147 -15.26 -13.06 -37.93
N LEU A 148 -14.77 -13.06 -39.17
CA LEU A 148 -13.45 -13.58 -39.51
C LEU A 148 -12.33 -12.78 -38.83
N LEU A 149 -12.42 -11.45 -38.84
CA LEU A 149 -11.47 -10.54 -38.21
C LEU A 149 -11.34 -10.83 -36.71
N LEU A 150 -12.46 -10.86 -35.99
CA LEU A 150 -12.48 -11.09 -34.54
C LEU A 150 -11.92 -12.47 -34.16
N ASN A 151 -12.37 -13.53 -34.84
CA ASN A 151 -11.90 -14.89 -34.55
C ASN A 151 -10.39 -15.05 -34.84
N THR A 152 -9.90 -14.49 -35.96
CA THR A 152 -8.47 -14.53 -36.33
C THR A 152 -7.62 -13.73 -35.35
N LEU A 153 -8.10 -12.56 -34.90
CA LEU A 153 -7.40 -11.72 -33.94
C LEU A 153 -7.20 -12.44 -32.60
N ILE A 154 -8.23 -13.15 -32.13
CA ILE A 154 -8.18 -13.90 -30.87
C ILE A 154 -7.23 -15.09 -30.98
N ASP A 155 -7.29 -15.86 -32.07
CA ASP A 155 -6.39 -16.98 -32.30
C ASP A 155 -4.92 -16.53 -32.36
N GLN A 156 -4.68 -15.42 -33.07
CA GLN A 156 -3.34 -14.84 -33.16
C GLN A 156 -2.85 -14.32 -31.80
N TYR A 157 -3.72 -13.68 -31.01
CA TYR A 157 -3.39 -13.26 -29.66
C TYR A 157 -2.99 -14.47 -28.80
N GLN A 158 -3.79 -15.55 -28.82
CA GLN A 158 -3.51 -16.75 -28.03
C GLN A 158 -2.18 -17.37 -28.43
N THR A 159 -1.89 -17.48 -29.72
CA THR A 159 -0.64 -18.02 -30.25
C THR A 159 0.56 -17.15 -29.85
N GLN A 160 0.48 -15.84 -30.07
CA GLN A 160 1.55 -14.90 -29.70
C GLN A 160 1.79 -14.92 -28.18
N ARG A 161 0.72 -15.00 -27.39
CA ARG A 161 0.80 -15.06 -25.93
C ARG A 161 1.48 -16.34 -25.45
N LEU A 162 1.09 -17.50 -25.97
CA LEU A 162 1.73 -18.78 -25.65
C LEU A 162 3.22 -18.77 -26.00
N GLN A 163 3.59 -18.18 -27.14
CA GLN A 163 4.98 -18.07 -27.55
C GLN A 163 5.76 -17.14 -26.62
N GLN A 164 5.22 -15.99 -26.25
CA GLN A 164 5.84 -15.08 -25.30
C GLN A 164 6.07 -15.75 -23.95
N ILE A 165 5.07 -16.45 -23.42
CA ILE A 165 5.17 -17.19 -22.15
C ILE A 165 6.32 -18.21 -22.22
N LYS A 166 6.42 -18.97 -23.32
CA LYS A 166 7.50 -19.94 -23.51
C LYS A 166 8.88 -19.26 -23.54
N THR A 167 9.01 -18.15 -24.26
CA THR A 167 10.28 -17.40 -24.34
C THR A 167 10.67 -16.81 -22.99
N ASP A 168 9.79 -16.07 -22.32
CA ASP A 168 10.05 -15.44 -21.02
C ASP A 168 10.41 -16.50 -19.96
N THR A 169 9.69 -17.62 -19.98
CA THR A 169 9.94 -18.77 -19.09
C THR A 169 11.30 -19.39 -19.38
N ALA A 170 11.63 -19.64 -20.65
CA ALA A 170 12.90 -20.22 -21.04
C ALA A 170 14.06 -19.30 -20.65
N GLU A 171 13.93 -17.99 -20.86
CA GLU A 171 14.93 -17.00 -20.44
C GLU A 171 15.12 -17.00 -18.92
N THR A 172 14.03 -16.92 -18.16
CA THR A 172 14.07 -16.95 -16.69
C THR A 172 14.68 -18.25 -16.16
N THR A 173 14.29 -19.39 -16.74
CA THR A 173 14.79 -20.72 -16.36
C THR A 173 16.27 -20.85 -16.67
N ASN A 174 16.70 -20.42 -17.86
CA ASN A 174 18.11 -20.43 -18.25
C ASN A 174 18.96 -19.53 -17.34
N ALA A 175 18.46 -18.33 -17.01
CA ALA A 175 19.15 -17.42 -16.10
C ALA A 175 19.31 -18.03 -14.70
N LEU A 176 18.26 -18.64 -14.14
CA LEU A 176 18.33 -19.33 -12.85
C LEU A 176 19.23 -20.58 -12.89
N GLN A 177 19.21 -21.33 -14.00
CA GLN A 177 20.06 -22.50 -14.20
C GLN A 177 21.55 -22.10 -14.23
N GLN A 178 21.90 -21.00 -14.91
CA GLN A 178 23.25 -20.46 -14.91
C GLN A 178 23.68 -20.02 -13.50
N GLN A 179 22.80 -19.35 -12.76
CA GLN A 179 23.08 -18.98 -11.37
C GLN A 179 23.27 -20.20 -10.47
N PHE A 180 22.45 -21.25 -10.68
CA PHE A 180 22.55 -22.52 -9.97
C PHE A 180 23.88 -23.21 -10.23
N GLU A 181 24.33 -23.28 -11.49
CA GLU A 181 25.62 -23.88 -11.86
C GLU A 181 26.80 -23.12 -11.23
N LEU A 182 26.80 -21.78 -11.32
CA LEU A 182 27.81 -20.94 -10.69
C LEU A 182 27.84 -21.10 -9.16
N LEU A 183 26.68 -21.26 -8.54
CA LEU A 183 26.58 -21.46 -7.10
C LEU A 183 27.02 -22.88 -6.69
N SER A 184 26.70 -23.89 -7.50
CA SER A 184 27.18 -25.27 -7.32
C SER A 184 28.70 -25.31 -7.33
N GLU A 185 29.33 -24.66 -8.30
CA GLU A 185 30.79 -24.56 -8.37
C GLU A 185 31.37 -23.88 -7.12
N LYS A 186 30.77 -22.77 -6.66
CA LYS A 186 31.19 -22.09 -5.43
C LYS A 186 31.06 -22.98 -4.19
N VAL A 187 29.97 -23.74 -4.07
CA VAL A 187 29.76 -24.68 -2.96
C VAL A 187 30.85 -25.75 -2.98
N ASP A 188 31.14 -26.34 -4.13
CA ASP A 188 32.17 -27.38 -4.26
C ASP A 188 33.58 -26.84 -3.98
N LEU A 189 33.91 -25.64 -4.47
CA LEU A 189 35.16 -24.96 -4.15
C LEU A 189 35.29 -24.67 -2.65
N LYS A 190 34.23 -24.19 -2.00
CA LYS A 190 34.22 -23.90 -0.56
C LYS A 190 34.35 -25.17 0.28
N ARG A 191 33.66 -26.25 -0.10
CA ARG A 191 33.82 -27.58 0.54
C ARG A 191 35.26 -28.07 0.46
N ASN A 192 35.86 -28.01 -0.73
CA ASN A 192 37.26 -28.38 -0.91
C ASN A 192 38.20 -27.49 -0.08
N GLN A 193 37.93 -26.18 -0.02
CA GLN A 193 38.69 -25.26 0.82
C GLN A 193 38.62 -25.65 2.31
N ILE A 194 37.44 -26.01 2.83
CA ILE A 194 37.26 -26.50 4.20
C ILE A 194 38.04 -27.80 4.40
N ASP A 195 37.96 -28.75 3.48
CA ASP A 195 38.67 -30.03 3.59
C ASP A 195 40.19 -29.84 3.59
N ILE A 196 40.71 -28.98 2.71
CA ILE A 196 42.13 -28.60 2.70
C ILE A 196 42.52 -27.95 4.03
N PHE A 197 41.72 -27.00 4.54
CA PHE A 197 41.98 -26.32 5.81
C PHE A 197 42.01 -27.30 6.98
N ARG A 198 41.04 -28.22 7.05
CA ARG A 198 40.97 -29.28 8.07
C ARG A 198 42.19 -30.18 8.03
N ASN A 199 42.61 -30.60 6.84
CA ASN A 199 43.80 -31.45 6.67
C ASN A 199 45.09 -30.72 7.05
N GLN A 200 45.26 -29.47 6.64
CA GLN A 200 46.44 -28.65 6.96
C GLN A 200 46.58 -28.37 8.47
N HIS A 201 45.46 -28.20 9.16
CA HIS A 201 45.44 -27.88 10.60
C HIS A 201 45.08 -29.07 11.50
N SER A 202 44.97 -30.29 10.94
CA SER A 202 44.64 -31.52 11.66
C SER A 202 43.36 -31.43 12.50
N ILE A 203 42.34 -30.75 11.96
CA ILE A 203 41.02 -30.61 12.59
C ILE A 203 40.20 -31.86 12.20
N LEU A 204 40.28 -32.90 13.04
CA LEU A 204 39.61 -34.16 12.79
C LEU A 204 38.12 -34.04 13.09
N SER A 205 37.79 -33.50 14.26
CA SER A 205 36.41 -33.38 14.71
C SER A 205 36.24 -32.14 15.57
N ALA A 206 35.60 -31.12 14.98
CA ALA A 206 35.42 -29.78 15.54
C ALA A 206 35.04 -29.78 17.03
N GLY A 207 33.97 -30.50 17.40
CA GLY A 207 33.51 -30.56 18.79
C GLY A 207 34.33 -31.45 19.74
N ARG A 208 35.13 -32.39 19.26
CA ARG A 208 35.95 -33.26 20.13
C ARG A 208 37.28 -32.60 20.47
N ASP A 209 37.89 -31.94 19.49
CA ASP A 209 39.23 -31.37 19.61
C ASP A 209 39.22 -30.14 20.55
N GLU A 210 38.20 -29.28 20.48
CA GLU A 210 38.01 -28.14 21.39
C GLU A 210 37.87 -28.58 22.86
N ASN A 211 37.06 -29.62 23.10
CA ASN A 211 36.87 -30.18 24.41
C ASN A 211 38.16 -30.78 24.99
N GLN A 212 39.00 -31.39 24.15
CA GLN A 212 40.27 -31.96 24.58
C GLN A 212 41.27 -30.88 25.00
N VAL A 213 41.39 -29.78 24.23
CA VAL A 213 42.27 -28.65 24.57
C VAL A 213 41.84 -28.01 25.89
N SER A 214 40.54 -27.74 26.04
CA SER A 214 39.99 -27.18 27.29
C SER A 214 40.16 -28.13 28.47
N ALA A 215 39.91 -29.42 28.30
CA ALA A 215 40.07 -30.43 29.35
C ALA A 215 41.53 -30.55 29.83
N ARG A 216 42.51 -30.51 28.92
CA ARG A 216 43.93 -30.57 29.29
C ARG A 216 44.38 -29.32 30.04
N LEU A 217 43.96 -28.12 29.60
CA LEU A 217 44.28 -26.87 30.30
C LEU A 217 43.68 -26.88 31.72
N ASN A 218 42.43 -27.30 31.86
CA ASN A 218 41.77 -27.45 33.16
C ASN A 218 42.49 -28.47 34.06
N GLY A 219 42.96 -29.58 33.49
CA GLY A 219 43.77 -30.57 34.20
C GLY A 219 45.10 -30.00 34.71
N LEU A 220 45.83 -29.26 33.87
CA LEU A 220 47.08 -28.60 34.26
C LEU A 220 46.87 -27.55 35.34
N THR A 221 45.82 -26.72 35.23
CA THR A 221 45.49 -25.72 36.26
C THR A 221 45.19 -26.39 37.61
N ARG A 222 44.47 -27.52 37.63
CA ARG A 222 44.25 -28.29 38.87
C ARG A 222 45.56 -28.79 39.46
N SER A 223 46.45 -29.36 38.64
CA SER A 223 47.77 -29.81 39.09
C SER A 223 48.63 -28.66 39.62
N LEU A 224 48.58 -27.49 38.99
CA LEU A 224 49.28 -26.29 39.47
C LEU A 224 48.76 -25.86 40.84
N ASN A 225 47.44 -25.78 41.02
CA ASN A 225 46.86 -25.41 42.31
C ASN A 225 47.31 -26.36 43.43
N THR A 226 47.34 -27.67 43.16
CA THR A 226 47.85 -28.66 44.13
C THR A 226 49.34 -28.47 44.43
N ALA A 227 50.16 -28.15 43.42
CA ALA A 227 51.58 -27.88 43.61
C ALA A 227 51.84 -26.57 44.39
N GLU A 228 51.06 -25.52 44.12
CA GLU A 228 51.12 -24.24 44.84
C GLU A 228 50.70 -24.41 46.30
N GLU A 229 49.66 -25.21 46.58
CA GLU A 229 49.27 -25.56 47.95
C GLU A 229 50.41 -26.29 48.68
N ALA A 230 51.06 -27.26 48.03
CA ALA A 230 52.22 -27.95 48.59
C ALA A 230 53.41 -27.00 48.83
N GLU A 231 53.67 -26.07 47.92
CA GLU A 231 54.71 -25.03 48.07
C GLU A 231 54.42 -24.14 49.29
N ILE A 232 53.17 -23.67 49.45
CA ILE A 232 52.76 -22.85 50.59
C ILE A 232 52.94 -23.61 51.90
N ASN A 233 52.49 -24.86 51.96
CA ASN A 233 52.56 -25.71 53.15
C ASN A 233 54.02 -26.01 53.54
N THR A 234 54.86 -26.38 52.58
CA THR A 234 56.29 -26.67 52.83
C THR A 234 57.07 -25.39 53.20
N ARG A 235 56.77 -24.25 52.56
CA ARG A 235 57.32 -22.94 52.93
C ARG A 235 56.95 -22.54 54.36
N ALA A 236 55.70 -22.75 54.76
CA ALA A 236 55.24 -22.49 56.12
C ALA A 236 55.96 -23.40 57.14
N LYS A 237 56.12 -24.69 56.82
CA LYS A 237 56.89 -25.65 57.63
C LYS A 237 58.35 -25.22 57.78
N LEU A 238 59.02 -24.85 56.69
CA LEU A 238 60.40 -24.36 56.69
C LEU A 238 60.55 -23.08 57.53
N ALA A 239 59.64 -22.12 57.37
CA ALA A 239 59.64 -20.89 58.18
C ALA A 239 59.42 -21.18 59.67
N ALA A 240 58.54 -22.14 60.01
CA ALA A 240 58.30 -22.56 61.38
C ALA A 240 59.55 -23.23 61.99
N VAL A 241 60.23 -24.11 61.25
CA VAL A 241 61.50 -24.76 61.66
C VAL A 241 62.58 -23.70 61.90
N LYS A 242 62.80 -22.79 60.95
CA LYS A 242 63.80 -21.70 61.10
C LYS A 242 63.51 -20.82 62.33
N LYS A 243 62.24 -20.50 62.58
CA LYS A 243 61.81 -19.71 63.75
C LYS A 243 61.94 -20.47 65.07
N ALA A 244 61.76 -21.80 65.06
CA ALA A 244 61.97 -22.63 66.24
C ALA A 244 63.45 -22.73 66.61
N ILE A 245 64.33 -22.92 65.61
CA ILE A 245 65.78 -22.92 65.78
C ILE A 245 66.27 -21.56 66.32
N SER A 246 65.80 -20.44 65.77
CA SER A 246 66.20 -19.10 66.23
C SER A 246 65.78 -18.78 67.66
N ARG A 247 64.77 -19.49 68.20
CA ARG A 247 64.28 -19.36 69.58
C ARG A 247 64.99 -20.32 70.55
N GLY A 248 65.91 -21.16 70.07
CA GLY A 248 66.58 -22.17 70.89
C GLY A 248 65.68 -23.33 71.33
N LEU A 249 64.55 -23.54 70.67
CA LEU A 249 63.67 -24.69 70.94
C LEU A 249 64.32 -25.98 70.41
N PRO A 250 64.12 -27.13 71.08
CA PRO A 250 64.61 -28.41 70.58
C PRO A 250 63.82 -28.82 69.33
N VAL A 251 64.45 -28.74 68.16
CA VAL A 251 63.91 -29.19 66.88
C VAL A 251 64.64 -30.47 66.51
N VAL A 252 63.98 -31.61 66.71
CA VAL A 252 64.56 -32.94 66.49
C VAL A 252 63.50 -33.80 65.78
N PRO A 253 63.89 -34.70 64.87
CA PRO A 253 62.96 -35.58 64.17
C PRO A 253 62.07 -36.37 65.13
N ASP A 254 60.85 -36.71 64.70
CA ASP A 254 59.89 -37.44 65.55
C ASP A 254 60.42 -38.79 66.04
N THR A 255 61.30 -39.43 65.26
CA THR A 255 62.01 -40.67 65.63
C THR A 255 62.92 -40.49 66.84
N ASP A 256 63.54 -39.32 66.93
CA ASP A 256 64.63 -39.05 67.86
C ASP A 256 64.14 -38.32 69.11
N LYS A 257 62.93 -37.72 69.08
CA LYS A 257 62.30 -37.06 70.23
C LYS A 257 62.27 -37.91 71.49
N ARG A 258 61.92 -39.21 71.37
CA ARG A 258 61.91 -40.14 72.52
C ARG A 258 63.30 -40.41 73.06
N SER A 259 64.28 -40.58 72.18
CA SER A 259 65.67 -40.83 72.59
C SER A 259 66.27 -39.60 73.26
N LEU A 260 65.99 -38.40 72.75
CA LEU A 260 66.42 -37.14 73.36
C LEU A 260 65.78 -36.95 74.73
N ALA A 261 64.47 -37.17 74.86
CA ALA A 261 63.76 -37.06 76.14
C ALA A 261 64.35 -38.02 77.19
N ASN A 262 64.70 -39.25 76.81
CA ASN A 262 65.36 -40.20 77.70
C ASN A 262 66.76 -39.74 78.12
N LEU A 263 67.54 -39.14 77.22
CA LEU A 263 68.86 -38.58 77.54
C LEU A 263 68.74 -37.35 78.45
N GLU A 264 67.77 -36.47 78.20
CA GLU A 264 67.47 -35.30 79.04
C GLU A 264 67.03 -35.71 80.44
N GLN A 265 66.15 -36.72 80.57
CA GLN A 265 65.75 -37.28 81.86
C GLN A 265 66.96 -37.85 82.62
N ARG A 266 67.81 -38.62 81.94
CA ARG A 266 69.04 -39.18 82.54
C ARG A 266 70.03 -38.10 82.96
N ALA A 267 70.11 -36.99 82.21
CA ALA A 267 70.94 -35.84 82.56
C ALA A 267 70.40 -35.09 83.77
N GLN A 268 69.07 -34.96 83.87
CA GLN A 268 68.40 -34.39 85.04
C GLN A 268 68.69 -35.23 86.30
N GLU A 269 68.52 -36.55 86.22
CA GLU A 269 68.85 -37.48 87.32
C GLU A 269 70.32 -37.36 87.77
N LEU A 270 71.27 -37.27 86.82
CA LEU A 270 72.70 -37.07 87.14
C LEU A 270 73.01 -35.68 87.70
N SER A 271 72.29 -34.65 87.29
CA SER A 271 72.42 -33.28 87.80
C SER A 271 71.93 -33.15 89.24
N GLU A 272 70.82 -33.82 89.58
CA GLU A 272 70.31 -33.91 90.95
C GLU A 272 71.31 -34.63 91.87
N ASN A 273 71.86 -35.77 91.42
CA ASN A 273 72.91 -36.48 92.13
C ASN A 273 74.18 -35.62 92.34
N LEU A 274 74.58 -34.85 91.31
CA LEU A 274 75.70 -33.90 91.42
C LEU A 274 75.40 -32.82 92.48
N THR A 275 74.18 -32.31 92.53
CA THR A 275 73.76 -31.30 93.50
C THR A 275 73.85 -31.82 94.94
N GLU A 276 73.48 -33.09 95.16
CA GLU A 276 73.66 -33.74 96.47
C GLU A 276 75.13 -33.96 96.86
N LEU A 277 76.00 -34.18 95.88
CA LEU A 277 77.46 -34.28 96.05
C LEU A 277 78.07 -32.91 96.36
N ASP A 278 77.67 -31.86 95.64
CA ASP A 278 78.14 -30.46 95.84
C ASP A 278 77.75 -29.94 97.25
N ARG A 279 76.68 -30.47 97.87
CA ARG A 279 76.32 -30.19 99.28
C ARG A 279 77.27 -30.83 100.29
N ARG A 280 77.96 -31.92 99.93
CA ARG A 280 78.80 -32.74 100.83
C ARG A 280 80.29 -32.53 100.63
N TYR A 281 80.72 -32.15 99.43
CA TYR A 281 82.14 -32.02 99.09
C TYR A 281 82.39 -30.77 98.23
N THR A 282 83.55 -30.13 98.42
CA THR A 282 83.98 -29.02 97.56
C THR A 282 84.47 -29.56 96.20
N ARG A 283 84.21 -28.85 95.10
CA ARG A 283 84.60 -29.26 93.73
C ARG A 283 86.08 -29.63 93.57
N GLN A 284 86.98 -28.92 94.25
CA GLN A 284 88.42 -29.22 94.25
C GLN A 284 88.75 -30.57 94.91
N TYR A 285 87.97 -31.00 95.90
CA TYR A 285 88.13 -32.29 96.57
C TYR A 285 87.62 -33.44 95.69
N MET A 286 86.49 -33.24 94.99
CA MET A 286 85.95 -34.23 94.06
C MET A 286 86.88 -34.56 92.90
N SER A 287 87.67 -33.59 92.43
CA SER A 287 88.65 -33.81 91.35
C SER A 287 89.86 -34.67 91.73
N LEU A 288 90.15 -34.82 93.03
CA LEU A 288 91.31 -35.56 93.54
C LEU A 288 90.99 -37.05 93.81
N GLN A 289 89.71 -37.39 94.03
CA GLN A 289 89.26 -38.74 94.38
C GLN A 289 88.65 -39.47 93.15
N PRO A 290 89.18 -40.62 92.71
CA PRO A 290 88.71 -41.33 91.51
C PRO A 290 87.21 -41.69 91.53
N SER A 291 86.64 -42.01 92.70
CA SER A 291 85.24 -42.41 92.84
C SER A 291 84.24 -41.25 92.73
N LEU A 292 84.64 -40.01 93.05
CA LEU A 292 83.76 -38.83 93.07
C LEU A 292 83.75 -38.04 91.75
N ARG A 293 84.73 -38.29 90.87
CA ARG A 293 84.87 -37.67 89.54
C ARG A 293 83.93 -38.26 88.48
N VAL A 294 83.40 -39.45 88.70
CA VAL A 294 82.62 -40.21 87.71
C VAL A 294 81.32 -39.50 87.30
N ILE A 295 80.55 -38.99 88.26
CA ILE A 295 79.26 -38.32 88.02
C ILE A 295 79.41 -37.01 87.22
N PRO A 296 80.29 -36.06 87.59
CA PRO A 296 80.49 -34.84 86.79
C PRO A 296 81.01 -35.13 85.38
N GLU A 297 81.86 -36.14 85.19
CA GLU A 297 82.31 -36.53 83.85
C GLU A 297 81.21 -37.21 83.02
N GLN A 298 80.39 -38.07 83.62
CA GLN A 298 79.25 -38.69 82.97
C GLN A 298 78.20 -37.66 82.56
N LEU A 299 77.89 -36.69 83.43
CA LEU A 299 77.00 -35.58 83.11
C LEU A 299 77.56 -34.75 81.95
N LYS A 300 78.84 -34.35 81.99
CA LYS A 300 79.47 -33.58 80.92
C LYS A 300 79.45 -34.31 79.57
N LYS A 301 79.73 -35.62 79.56
CA LYS A 301 79.66 -36.46 78.35
C LYS A 301 78.22 -36.59 77.84
N LEU A 302 77.25 -36.75 78.74
CA LEU A 302 75.84 -36.86 78.39
C LEU A 302 75.29 -35.54 77.84
N GLU A 303 75.62 -34.40 78.46
CA GLU A 303 75.30 -33.06 77.96
C GLU A 303 75.92 -32.78 76.60
N GLN A 304 77.17 -33.22 76.37
CA GLN A 304 77.80 -33.11 75.06
C GLN A 304 77.03 -33.93 74.02
N LYS A 305 76.65 -35.17 74.34
CA LYS A 305 75.86 -36.04 73.46
C LYS A 305 74.47 -35.46 73.18
N ILE A 306 73.82 -34.84 74.17
CA ILE A 306 72.55 -34.12 73.99
C ILE A 306 72.72 -32.92 73.06
N ARG A 307 73.81 -32.15 73.21
CA ARG A 307 74.10 -31.02 72.32
C ARG A 307 74.37 -31.47 70.88
N GLU A 308 75.20 -32.51 70.70
CA GLU A 308 75.49 -33.12 69.40
C GLU A 308 74.19 -33.59 68.73
N GLN A 309 73.38 -34.39 69.44
CA GLN A 309 72.11 -34.88 68.90
C GLN A 309 71.10 -33.76 68.59
N LYS A 310 71.07 -32.67 69.38
CA LYS A 310 70.24 -31.50 69.07
C LYS A 310 70.71 -30.77 67.81
N ILE A 311 72.02 -30.58 67.64
CA ILE A 311 72.58 -29.91 66.45
C ILE A 311 72.36 -30.76 65.21
N ASP A 312 72.64 -32.06 65.29
CA ASP A 312 72.45 -32.99 64.18
C ASP A 312 70.96 -33.09 63.81
N GLY A 313 70.08 -33.20 64.81
CA GLY A 313 68.63 -33.21 64.61
C GLY A 313 68.10 -31.90 63.99
N GLN A 314 68.62 -30.75 64.43
CA GLN A 314 68.27 -29.45 63.83
C GLN A 314 68.68 -29.36 62.36
N ASN A 315 69.91 -29.76 62.05
CA ASN A 315 70.44 -29.75 60.69
C ASN A 315 69.64 -30.69 59.78
N LEU A 316 69.28 -31.88 60.29
CA LEU A 316 68.47 -32.84 59.54
C LEU A 316 67.06 -32.30 59.25
N VAL A 317 66.33 -31.83 60.27
CA VAL A 317 64.97 -31.28 60.07
C VAL A 317 64.99 -30.04 59.19
N LEU A 318 66.03 -29.21 59.28
CA LEU A 318 66.20 -28.05 58.42
C LEU A 318 66.45 -28.49 56.97
N SER A 319 67.39 -29.42 56.74
CA SER A 319 67.70 -29.95 55.41
C SER A 319 66.48 -30.62 54.78
N ASP A 320 65.74 -31.42 55.53
CA ASP A 320 64.50 -32.06 55.07
C ASP A 320 63.46 -31.01 54.68
N ALA A 321 63.25 -29.98 55.52
CA ALA A 321 62.31 -28.92 55.21
C ALA A 321 62.74 -28.04 54.01
N GLU A 322 64.04 -27.84 53.81
CA GLU A 322 64.58 -27.13 52.65
C GLU A 322 64.44 -27.96 51.36
N GLN A 323 64.67 -29.27 51.44
CA GLN A 323 64.47 -30.19 50.33
C GLN A 323 62.99 -30.32 49.96
N ASP A 324 62.10 -30.46 50.94
CA ASP A 324 60.63 -30.48 50.75
C ASP A 324 60.17 -29.22 50.01
N TYR A 325 60.61 -28.03 50.46
CA TYR A 325 60.26 -26.76 49.83
C TYR A 325 60.85 -26.64 48.43
N ALA A 326 62.12 -26.99 48.23
CA ALA A 326 62.77 -26.92 46.93
C ALA A 326 62.07 -27.83 45.90
N ALA A 327 61.67 -29.04 46.30
CA ALA A 327 60.93 -29.96 45.45
C ALA A 327 59.54 -29.40 45.06
N ALA A 328 58.78 -28.89 46.03
CA ALA A 328 57.45 -28.30 45.78
C ALA A 328 57.54 -27.04 44.90
N HIS A 329 58.51 -26.16 45.18
CA HIS A 329 58.75 -24.94 44.40
C HIS A 329 59.14 -25.25 42.96
N GLN A 330 60.03 -26.23 42.73
CA GLN A 330 60.42 -26.64 41.39
C GLN A 330 59.25 -27.26 40.62
N ALA A 331 58.40 -28.05 41.28
CA ALA A 331 57.19 -28.60 40.67
C ALA A 331 56.21 -27.49 40.25
N ALA A 332 55.99 -26.48 41.09
CA ALA A 332 55.15 -25.34 40.77
C ALA A 332 55.69 -24.53 39.57
N ILE A 333 57.01 -24.27 39.52
CA ILE A 333 57.64 -23.58 38.38
C ILE A 333 57.50 -24.39 37.10
N ALA A 334 57.75 -25.71 37.15
CA ALA A 334 57.62 -26.58 35.99
C ALA A 334 56.19 -26.57 35.42
N LEU A 335 55.18 -26.68 36.29
CA LEU A 335 53.77 -26.63 35.89
C LEU A 335 53.35 -25.26 35.35
N ARG A 336 53.83 -24.15 35.93
CA ARG A 336 53.60 -22.81 35.38
C ARG A 336 54.16 -22.69 33.97
N ASN A 337 55.37 -23.17 33.74
CA ASN A 337 55.98 -23.15 32.40
C ASN A 337 55.21 -24.03 31.40
N GLU A 338 54.76 -25.22 31.81
CA GLU A 338 53.94 -26.10 30.95
C GLU A 338 52.60 -25.43 30.60
N ILE A 339 51.94 -24.78 31.56
CA ILE A 339 50.70 -24.03 31.31
C ILE A 339 50.93 -22.88 30.33
N GLU A 340 51.98 -22.08 30.50
CA GLU A 340 52.25 -20.95 29.60
C GLU A 340 52.59 -21.42 28.17
N GLN A 341 53.26 -22.56 28.02
CA GLN A 341 53.48 -23.18 26.71
C GLN A 341 52.17 -23.70 26.12
N TYR A 342 51.37 -24.40 26.92
CA TYR A 342 50.11 -24.97 26.46
C TYR A 342 49.07 -23.91 26.13
N LYS A 343 49.04 -22.78 26.85
CA LYS A 343 48.20 -21.63 26.54
C LYS A 343 48.43 -21.12 25.13
N LYS A 344 49.68 -21.01 24.68
CA LYS A 344 50.00 -20.57 23.30
C LYS A 344 49.44 -21.54 22.24
N ILE A 345 49.52 -22.83 22.51
CA ILE A 345 48.94 -23.88 21.64
C ILE A 345 47.42 -23.75 21.63
N ALA A 346 46.80 -23.59 22.81
CA ALA A 346 45.35 -23.45 22.95
C ALA A 346 44.82 -22.19 22.25
N THR A 347 45.51 -21.05 22.35
CA THR A 347 45.11 -19.81 21.67
C THR A 347 45.22 -19.94 20.15
N GLU A 348 46.29 -20.58 19.65
CA GLU A 348 46.44 -20.79 18.21
C GLU A 348 45.42 -21.80 17.67
N PHE A 349 45.11 -22.85 18.44
CA PHE A 349 44.02 -23.77 18.13
C PHE A 349 42.68 -23.03 18.07
N THR A 350 42.37 -22.22 19.08
CA THR A 350 41.13 -21.43 19.14
C THR A 350 41.01 -20.50 17.93
N ARG A 351 42.08 -19.81 17.54
CA ARG A 351 42.11 -18.95 16.36
C ARG A 351 41.77 -19.72 15.08
N ARG A 352 42.45 -20.83 14.83
CA ARG A 352 42.22 -21.69 13.65
C ARG A 352 40.82 -22.30 13.66
N PHE A 353 40.32 -22.64 14.84
CA PHE A 353 38.97 -23.17 15.01
C PHE A 353 37.92 -22.12 14.65
N SER A 354 38.07 -20.89 15.12
CA SER A 354 37.18 -19.79 14.70
C SER A 354 37.22 -19.53 13.19
N GLU A 355 38.40 -19.61 12.56
CA GLU A 355 38.53 -19.51 11.10
C GLU A 355 37.82 -20.66 10.38
N HIS A 356 37.91 -21.89 10.90
CA HIS A 356 37.16 -23.04 10.38
C HIS A 356 35.65 -22.82 10.49
N GLU A 357 35.16 -22.41 11.66
CA GLU A 357 33.72 -22.17 11.88
C GLU A 357 33.19 -21.09 10.93
N ALA A 358 33.94 -20.01 10.70
CA ALA A 358 33.57 -18.99 9.72
C ALA A 358 33.47 -19.56 8.29
N LEU A 359 34.40 -20.44 7.89
CA LEU A 359 34.31 -21.11 6.58
C LEU A 359 33.08 -22.02 6.46
N VAL A 360 32.71 -22.72 7.54
CA VAL A 360 31.52 -23.58 7.61
C VAL A 360 30.23 -22.76 7.58
N GLU A 361 30.18 -21.63 8.27
CA GLU A 361 29.06 -20.70 8.23
C GLU A 361 28.85 -20.16 6.81
N ASP A 362 29.92 -19.69 6.15
CA ASP A 362 29.89 -19.26 4.75
C ASP A 362 29.37 -20.38 3.82
N LEU A 363 29.81 -21.63 4.01
CA LEU A 363 29.31 -22.77 3.24
C LEU A 363 27.81 -22.97 3.47
N THR A 364 27.35 -22.86 4.71
CA THR A 364 25.94 -23.03 5.07
C THR A 364 25.07 -21.99 4.37
N GLN A 365 25.50 -20.72 4.33
CA GLN A 365 24.80 -19.65 3.59
C GLN A 365 24.76 -19.90 2.07
N LEU A 366 25.85 -20.41 1.50
CA LEU A 366 25.89 -20.80 0.08
C LEU A 366 24.93 -21.98 -0.19
N GLU A 367 24.88 -22.97 0.70
CA GLU A 367 23.99 -24.11 0.57
C GLU A 367 22.51 -23.74 0.73
N GLU A 368 22.18 -22.78 1.60
CA GLU A 368 20.84 -22.22 1.69
C GLU A 368 20.43 -21.53 0.39
N SER A 369 21.29 -20.66 -0.13
CA SER A 369 21.06 -20.00 -1.43
C SER A 369 20.91 -21.02 -2.55
N TYR A 370 21.68 -22.13 -2.51
CA TYR A 370 21.61 -23.21 -3.48
C TYR A 370 20.26 -23.92 -3.43
N ARG A 371 19.79 -24.27 -2.22
CA ARG A 371 18.47 -24.88 -1.99
C ARG A 371 17.33 -23.95 -2.41
N GLU A 372 17.46 -22.65 -2.18
CA GLU A 372 16.46 -21.66 -2.59
C GLU A 372 16.33 -21.60 -4.12
N ILE A 373 17.45 -21.47 -4.84
CA ILE A 373 17.42 -21.45 -6.32
C ILE A 373 16.90 -22.79 -6.87
N GLN A 374 17.31 -23.91 -6.27
CA GLN A 374 16.80 -25.23 -6.66
C GLN A 374 15.29 -25.33 -6.49
N SER A 375 14.77 -24.90 -5.33
CA SER A 375 13.33 -24.86 -5.05
C SER A 375 12.61 -23.98 -6.07
N ARG A 376 13.16 -22.81 -6.36
CA ARG A 376 12.59 -21.87 -7.34
C ARG A 376 12.58 -22.45 -8.76
N LEU A 377 13.62 -23.17 -9.18
CA LEU A 377 13.64 -23.90 -10.46
C LEU A 377 12.55 -24.97 -10.51
N THR A 378 12.37 -25.75 -9.43
CA THR A 378 11.28 -26.75 -9.37
C THR A 378 9.90 -26.11 -9.38
N GLN A 379 9.72 -24.99 -8.68
CA GLN A 379 8.47 -24.25 -8.66
C GLN A 379 8.16 -23.66 -10.04
N ILE A 380 9.12 -23.08 -10.73
CA ILE A 380 8.93 -22.59 -12.11
C ILE A 380 8.53 -23.75 -13.02
N ALA A 381 9.16 -24.92 -12.91
CA ALA A 381 8.79 -26.08 -13.73
C ALA A 381 7.34 -26.57 -13.51
N VAL A 382 6.79 -26.41 -12.30
CA VAL A 382 5.43 -26.85 -11.94
C VAL A 382 4.37 -25.75 -12.16
N THR A 383 4.66 -24.51 -11.78
CA THR A 383 3.73 -23.37 -11.67
C THR A 383 3.65 -22.51 -12.94
N GLN A 384 4.37 -22.87 -14.01
CA GLN A 384 4.52 -22.11 -15.26
C GLN A 384 3.22 -21.63 -15.94
N ARG A 385 2.10 -22.33 -15.73
CA ARG A 385 0.81 -21.96 -16.32
C ARG A 385 0.06 -20.90 -15.52
N GLU A 386 0.51 -20.58 -14.31
CA GLU A 386 -0.27 -19.79 -13.36
C GLU A 386 -0.03 -18.27 -13.46
N LYS A 387 1.17 -17.86 -13.88
CA LYS A 387 1.54 -16.44 -13.89
C LYS A 387 0.88 -15.63 -15.02
N TYR A 388 0.33 -16.30 -16.03
CA TYR A 388 -0.16 -15.65 -17.23
C TYR A 388 -1.65 -15.92 -17.42
N PRO A 389 -2.51 -14.89 -17.29
CA PRO A 389 -3.93 -15.03 -17.52
C PRO A 389 -4.18 -15.49 -18.95
N GLN A 390 -5.04 -16.50 -19.09
CA GLN A 390 -5.45 -17.01 -20.37
C GLN A 390 -6.86 -16.52 -20.67
N PHE A 391 -7.09 -16.09 -21.91
CA PHE A 391 -8.45 -15.87 -22.37
C PHE A 391 -9.08 -17.21 -22.71
N LYS A 392 -10.18 -17.52 -22.05
CA LYS A 392 -11.07 -18.58 -22.50
C LYS A 392 -12.18 -17.94 -23.33
N VAL A 393 -12.29 -18.37 -24.59
CA VAL A 393 -13.40 -17.94 -25.46
C VAL A 393 -14.67 -18.59 -24.92
N ILE A 394 -15.65 -17.76 -24.52
CA ILE A 394 -16.97 -18.24 -24.11
C ILE A 394 -17.89 -18.28 -25.32
N GLU A 395 -17.92 -17.18 -26.07
CA GLU A 395 -18.75 -17.01 -27.26
C GLU A 395 -17.86 -16.56 -28.44
N PRO A 396 -17.73 -17.38 -29.50
CA PRO A 396 -16.98 -17.00 -30.70
C PRO A 396 -17.74 -15.97 -31.54
N ALA A 397 -17.03 -15.28 -32.44
CA ALA A 397 -17.63 -14.24 -33.26
C ALA A 397 -18.60 -14.86 -34.27
N PHE A 398 -19.78 -14.27 -34.41
CA PHE A 398 -20.80 -14.71 -35.36
C PHE A 398 -21.07 -13.66 -36.43
N GLN A 399 -21.60 -14.10 -37.57
CA GLN A 399 -22.00 -13.21 -38.65
C GLN A 399 -23.37 -12.58 -38.34
N PRO A 400 -23.49 -11.25 -38.23
CA PRO A 400 -24.76 -10.60 -37.95
C PRO A 400 -25.67 -10.59 -39.20
N ASN A 401 -26.96 -10.82 -38.98
CA ASN A 401 -27.98 -10.84 -40.04
C ASN A 401 -28.74 -9.51 -40.18
N THR A 402 -28.58 -8.59 -39.23
CA THR A 402 -29.30 -7.31 -39.18
C THR A 402 -28.32 -6.15 -38.92
N PRO A 403 -28.45 -5.01 -39.62
CA PRO A 403 -27.60 -3.86 -39.39
C PRO A 403 -27.98 -3.12 -38.09
N ILE A 404 -26.99 -2.52 -37.43
CA ILE A 404 -27.19 -1.73 -36.20
C ILE A 404 -27.54 -0.27 -36.50
N ARG A 405 -27.00 0.30 -37.59
CA ARG A 405 -27.28 1.69 -38.03
C ARG A 405 -27.18 1.82 -39.56
N PRO A 406 -27.93 2.74 -40.18
CA PRO A 406 -29.04 3.51 -39.61
C PRO A 406 -30.33 2.66 -39.45
N ASP A 407 -31.17 2.99 -38.46
CA ASP A 407 -32.54 2.47 -38.45
C ASP A 407 -33.34 3.19 -39.53
N TYR A 408 -33.44 2.56 -40.70
CA TYR A 408 -34.10 3.12 -41.88
C TYR A 408 -35.55 3.53 -41.60
N TYR A 409 -36.27 2.83 -40.71
CA TYR A 409 -37.66 3.15 -40.39
C TYR A 409 -37.77 4.39 -39.51
N GLN A 410 -36.97 4.47 -38.44
CA GLN A 410 -36.97 5.63 -37.55
C GLN A 410 -36.50 6.89 -38.28
N ASN A 411 -35.40 6.79 -39.04
CA ASN A 411 -34.84 7.93 -39.77
C ASN A 411 -35.77 8.42 -40.89
N SER A 412 -36.46 7.52 -41.58
CA SER A 412 -37.49 7.89 -42.57
C SER A 412 -38.64 8.67 -41.91
N GLY A 413 -39.08 8.26 -40.71
CA GLY A 413 -40.10 8.97 -39.95
C GLY A 413 -39.69 10.40 -39.56
N ILE A 414 -38.45 10.58 -39.08
CA ILE A 414 -37.90 11.90 -38.72
C ILE A 414 -37.81 12.82 -39.95
N VAL A 415 -37.32 12.29 -41.08
CA VAL A 415 -37.26 13.04 -42.35
C VAL A 415 -38.64 13.50 -42.79
N LEU A 416 -39.65 12.64 -42.72
CA LEU A 416 -41.02 12.98 -43.11
C LEU A 416 -41.61 14.07 -42.20
N ALA A 417 -41.37 14.01 -40.89
CA ALA A 417 -41.82 15.05 -39.95
C ALA A 417 -41.14 16.39 -40.23
N LEU A 418 -39.84 16.39 -40.52
CA LEU A 418 -39.08 17.61 -40.81
C LEU A 418 -39.47 18.22 -42.17
N ALA A 419 -39.72 17.38 -43.17
CA ALA A 419 -40.28 17.81 -44.45
C ALA A 419 -41.67 18.46 -44.28
N LEU A 420 -42.52 17.91 -43.40
CA LEU A 420 -43.84 18.47 -43.08
C LEU A 420 -43.72 19.85 -42.43
N LEU A 421 -42.82 20.00 -41.46
CA LEU A 421 -42.54 21.27 -40.80
C LEU A 421 -42.01 22.32 -41.80
N LEU A 422 -41.07 21.94 -42.66
CA LEU A 422 -40.57 22.81 -43.73
C LEU A 422 -41.68 23.23 -44.69
N GLY A 423 -42.58 22.32 -45.05
CA GLY A 423 -43.77 22.63 -45.83
C GLY A 423 -44.62 23.72 -45.17
N LEU A 424 -44.92 23.57 -43.87
CA LEU A 424 -45.71 24.55 -43.10
C LEU A 424 -45.00 25.91 -43.01
N LEU A 425 -43.69 25.90 -42.76
CA LEU A 425 -42.88 27.11 -42.66
C LEU A 425 -42.81 27.84 -44.00
N ALA A 426 -42.75 27.12 -45.12
CA ALA A 426 -42.82 27.71 -46.45
C ALA A 426 -44.15 28.44 -46.72
N ILE A 427 -45.27 27.92 -46.21
CA ILE A 427 -46.57 28.62 -46.28
C ILE A 427 -46.50 29.93 -45.48
N LEU A 428 -46.00 29.87 -44.23
CA LEU A 428 -45.90 31.04 -43.36
C LEU A 428 -44.99 32.12 -43.95
N LEU A 429 -43.85 31.72 -44.50
CA LEU A 429 -42.92 32.61 -45.17
C LEU A 429 -43.57 33.27 -46.41
N PHE A 430 -44.29 32.49 -47.21
CA PHE A 430 -45.02 33.01 -48.37
C PHE A 430 -46.11 34.02 -47.96
N GLU A 431 -46.79 33.77 -46.83
CA GLU A 431 -47.81 34.68 -46.31
C GLU A 431 -47.19 35.97 -45.75
N PHE A 432 -46.07 35.87 -45.04
CA PHE A 432 -45.31 37.02 -44.56
C PHE A 432 -44.84 37.92 -45.71
N LEU A 433 -44.28 37.35 -46.78
CA LEU A 433 -43.84 38.13 -47.95
C LEU A 433 -44.99 38.75 -48.75
N LYS A 434 -46.21 38.21 -48.65
CA LYS A 434 -47.39 38.74 -49.36
C LYS A 434 -48.11 39.85 -48.58
N ASN A 435 -47.82 40.01 -47.30
CA ASN A 435 -48.56 40.92 -46.42
C ASN A 435 -48.21 42.42 -46.56
N ASP A 436 -47.27 42.78 -47.46
CA ASP A 436 -46.88 44.17 -47.72
C ASP A 436 -47.63 44.84 -48.90
N SER A 437 -48.73 44.26 -49.38
CA SER A 437 -49.50 44.84 -50.50
C SER A 437 -51.00 44.85 -50.23
N ARG A 438 -51.42 45.57 -49.19
CA ARG A 438 -52.78 46.11 -49.05
C ARG A 438 -52.81 47.21 -47.98
N ALA A 439 -52.35 48.41 -48.35
CA ALA A 439 -52.86 49.65 -47.77
C ALA A 439 -53.83 50.24 -48.80
N ASP A 440 -55.14 50.16 -48.53
CA ASP A 440 -56.06 51.31 -48.65
C ASP A 440 -57.52 50.92 -48.37
N ASN A 441 -58.12 51.79 -47.54
CA ASN A 441 -59.52 52.05 -47.22
C ASN A 441 -60.20 51.43 -45.98
N PRO A 442 -60.88 52.28 -45.16
CA PRO A 442 -61.22 52.01 -43.77
C PRO A 442 -62.60 51.36 -43.62
N ALA A 443 -62.69 50.31 -42.80
CA ALA A 443 -63.97 49.76 -42.38
C ALA A 443 -64.40 50.40 -41.05
N VAL A 444 -65.55 51.06 -41.13
CA VAL A 444 -66.27 51.76 -40.06
C VAL A 444 -66.58 50.83 -38.89
N ALA A 445 -66.30 51.34 -37.69
CA ALA A 445 -66.60 50.72 -36.41
C ALA A 445 -68.10 50.48 -36.22
N ARG A 446 -68.46 49.29 -35.70
CA ARG A 446 -69.80 49.02 -35.19
C ARG A 446 -69.70 48.64 -33.71
N TRP A 447 -69.94 49.62 -32.85
CA TRP A 447 -70.07 49.42 -31.41
C TRP A 447 -71.50 48.96 -31.07
N SER A 448 -71.63 47.90 -30.28
CA SER A 448 -72.82 47.65 -29.46
C SER A 448 -72.43 47.80 -28.01
N ARG A 449 -72.87 48.90 -27.38
CA ARG A 449 -72.69 49.22 -25.97
C ARG A 449 -74.04 48.99 -25.28
N ILE A 450 -74.10 48.05 -24.33
CA ILE A 450 -75.18 47.99 -23.32
C ILE A 450 -74.56 48.48 -22.02
N THR A 451 -75.18 49.49 -21.43
CA THR A 451 -74.77 50.18 -20.21
C THR A 451 -75.60 49.69 -19.03
N SER A 452 -74.99 49.50 -17.87
CA SER A 452 -75.68 49.57 -16.57
C SER A 452 -74.86 50.42 -15.60
N ASN A 453 -75.48 51.50 -15.11
CA ASN A 453 -75.05 52.40 -14.03
C ASN A 453 -74.99 51.66 -12.69
N ASP A 454 -73.96 51.88 -11.86
CA ASP A 454 -73.95 52.81 -10.70
C ASP A 454 -72.72 52.51 -9.78
N PRO A 455 -72.33 53.35 -8.80
CA PRO A 455 -70.96 53.84 -8.70
C PRO A 455 -70.33 53.58 -7.31
N SER A 456 -69.21 52.86 -7.28
CA SER A 456 -68.25 52.99 -6.19
C SER A 456 -66.86 52.59 -6.66
N LEU A 457 -66.00 53.60 -6.77
CA LEU A 457 -64.57 53.47 -7.02
C LEU A 457 -63.92 52.70 -5.86
N ASN A 458 -63.39 51.52 -6.16
CA ASN A 458 -62.18 51.01 -5.53
C ASN A 458 -61.35 50.34 -6.62
N ILE A 459 -60.30 51.02 -7.03
CA ILE A 459 -59.28 50.51 -7.94
C ILE A 459 -58.53 49.42 -7.19
N ARG A 460 -58.73 48.17 -7.58
CA ARG A 460 -57.81 47.07 -7.34
C ARG A 460 -57.46 46.46 -8.69
N GLN A 461 -56.35 46.93 -9.27
CA GLN A 461 -55.61 46.16 -10.25
C GLN A 461 -54.78 45.16 -9.44
N ASP A 462 -55.35 43.98 -9.19
CA ASP A 462 -54.53 42.85 -8.78
C ASP A 462 -53.77 42.35 -10.01
N THR A 463 -52.47 42.56 -9.92
CA THR A 463 -51.41 41.93 -10.68
C THR A 463 -51.65 40.43 -10.86
N VAL A 464 -51.39 39.95 -12.07
CA VAL A 464 -51.06 38.55 -12.31
C VAL A 464 -49.78 38.27 -11.55
N ASP A 465 -49.93 37.77 -10.33
CA ASP A 465 -48.89 37.05 -9.64
C ASP A 465 -49.53 35.99 -8.75
N LYS A 466 -49.06 34.75 -8.92
CA LYS A 466 -49.49 33.50 -8.29
C LYS A 466 -50.85 32.94 -8.71
N LEU A 467 -50.81 31.82 -9.45
CA LEU A 467 -51.06 30.48 -8.90
C LEU A 467 -51.06 29.45 -10.05
N GLU A 468 -49.88 28.94 -10.39
CA GLU A 468 -49.78 27.67 -11.13
C GLU A 468 -48.47 26.95 -10.75
N TYR A 469 -48.38 26.55 -9.48
CA TYR A 469 -47.51 25.48 -9.01
C TYR A 469 -48.32 24.56 -8.10
N ARG A 470 -49.34 23.93 -8.69
CA ARG A 470 -50.04 22.81 -8.05
C ARG A 470 -50.79 22.02 -9.12
N ASN A 471 -50.06 21.21 -9.89
CA ASN A 471 -50.47 19.89 -10.39
C ASN A 471 -49.58 19.46 -11.55
N SER A 472 -48.33 19.08 -11.24
CA SER A 472 -47.56 18.16 -12.09
C SER A 472 -46.51 17.44 -11.23
N ARG A 473 -46.99 16.68 -10.24
CA ARG A 473 -46.20 15.64 -9.56
C ARG A 473 -47.02 14.36 -9.51
N ALA A 474 -47.11 13.70 -10.65
CA ALA A 474 -47.35 12.28 -10.77
C ALA A 474 -46.91 11.88 -12.18
N ALA A 475 -46.04 10.87 -12.28
CA ALA A 475 -45.44 10.31 -13.50
C ALA A 475 -44.24 11.06 -14.12
N THR A 476 -43.14 11.17 -13.37
CA THR A 476 -41.79 10.96 -13.95
C THR A 476 -40.89 10.41 -12.85
N GLN A 477 -40.95 9.10 -12.67
CA GLN A 477 -39.96 8.32 -11.94
C GLN A 477 -39.35 7.37 -12.96
N MET A 478 -38.04 7.15 -12.83
CA MET A 478 -37.14 6.40 -13.74
C MET A 478 -36.50 7.27 -14.84
N ILE A 479 -35.44 7.98 -14.46
CA ILE A 479 -34.07 7.85 -15.01
C ILE A 479 -33.16 8.38 -13.88
N ALA A 480 -32.36 7.50 -13.28
CA ALA A 480 -31.37 7.88 -12.28
C ALA A 480 -30.18 8.54 -13.00
N GLN A 481 -30.00 9.83 -12.78
CA GLN A 481 -28.73 10.52 -12.99
C GLN A 481 -28.13 10.74 -11.60
N GLU A 482 -26.98 10.11 -11.32
CA GLU A 482 -26.23 10.29 -10.08
C GLU A 482 -25.59 11.68 -10.05
N GLY A 483 -26.35 12.67 -9.59
CA GLY A 483 -25.81 13.98 -9.24
C GLY A 483 -25.25 13.97 -7.82
N VAL A 484 -24.08 14.58 -7.60
CA VAL A 484 -23.48 14.76 -6.28
C VAL A 484 -24.41 15.63 -5.40
N ARG A 485 -25.00 15.03 -4.36
CA ARG A 485 -25.95 15.71 -3.45
C ARG A 485 -25.21 16.52 -2.39
N ALA A 486 -25.62 17.77 -2.17
CA ALA A 486 -25.16 18.55 -1.00
C ALA A 486 -25.77 18.02 0.30
N LEU A 487 -24.92 17.84 1.31
CA LEU A 487 -25.27 17.40 2.66
C LEU A 487 -25.78 18.58 3.50
N THR A 488 -26.78 18.33 4.32
CA THR A 488 -27.29 19.31 5.28
C THR A 488 -26.36 19.45 6.48
N LEU A 489 -26.45 20.58 7.20
CA LEU A 489 -25.62 20.83 8.38
C LEU A 489 -25.75 19.73 9.46
N ASN A 490 -26.97 19.20 9.66
CA ASN A 490 -27.24 18.11 10.61
C ASN A 490 -26.63 16.77 10.13
N GLU A 491 -26.60 16.51 8.82
CA GLU A 491 -25.93 15.33 8.26
C GLU A 491 -24.40 15.43 8.43
N LEU A 492 -23.81 16.60 8.15
CA LEU A 492 -22.38 16.84 8.36
C LEU A 492 -21.98 16.74 9.84
N GLU A 493 -22.81 17.23 10.77
CA GLU A 493 -22.56 17.12 12.21
C GLU A 493 -22.60 15.66 12.69
N ARG A 494 -23.56 14.87 12.21
CA ARG A 494 -23.64 13.43 12.52
C ARG A 494 -22.44 12.67 11.96
N LEU A 495 -22.03 12.99 10.74
CA LEU A 495 -20.89 12.38 10.09
C LEU A 495 -19.58 12.71 10.83
N LEU A 496 -19.39 13.95 11.25
CA LEU A 496 -18.23 14.36 12.05
C LEU A 496 -18.19 13.65 13.42
N LYS A 497 -19.33 13.47 14.08
CA LYS A 497 -19.43 12.75 15.37
C LYS A 497 -19.20 11.24 15.23
N ALA A 498 -19.61 10.64 14.11
CA ALA A 498 -19.42 9.22 13.83
C ALA A 498 -18.00 8.89 13.32
N SER A 499 -17.24 9.89 12.87
CA SER A 499 -15.90 9.71 12.33
C SER A 499 -14.86 9.41 13.41
N SER A 500 -13.93 8.50 13.09
CA SER A 500 -12.70 8.27 13.87
C SER A 500 -11.81 9.52 13.90
N SER A 501 -10.78 9.57 14.76
CA SER A 501 -9.86 10.72 14.85
C SER A 501 -9.20 11.06 13.50
N LYS A 502 -8.73 10.06 12.74
CA LYS A 502 -8.24 10.23 11.36
C LYS A 502 -9.36 10.65 10.39
N GLY A 503 -10.57 10.09 10.53
CA GLY A 503 -11.72 10.49 9.73
C GLY A 503 -12.14 11.96 9.96
N GLN A 504 -12.03 12.46 11.19
CA GLN A 504 -12.29 13.87 11.52
C GLN A 504 -11.29 14.79 10.82
N VAL A 505 -10.01 14.42 10.75
CA VAL A 505 -8.99 15.15 9.98
C VAL A 505 -9.39 15.25 8.50
N VAL A 506 -9.73 14.12 7.87
CA VAL A 506 -10.17 14.09 6.47
C VAL A 506 -11.42 14.96 6.26
N MET A 507 -12.41 14.84 7.13
CA MET A 507 -13.65 15.63 7.08
C MET A 507 -13.39 17.13 7.22
N THR A 508 -12.55 17.53 8.17
CA THR A 508 -12.21 18.95 8.36
C THR A 508 -11.45 19.52 7.18
N ALA A 509 -10.53 18.75 6.57
CA ALA A 509 -9.80 19.17 5.38
C ALA A 509 -10.71 19.31 4.14
N LEU A 510 -11.64 18.37 3.92
CA LEU A 510 -12.62 18.46 2.84
C LEU A 510 -13.57 19.65 3.02
N LEU A 511 -13.98 19.95 4.26
CA LEU A 511 -14.80 21.12 4.61
C LEU A 511 -14.04 22.45 4.63
N GLN A 512 -12.73 22.43 4.38
CA GLN A 512 -11.92 23.61 4.05
C GLN A 512 -11.62 23.71 2.55
N GLY A 513 -12.12 22.76 1.73
CA GLY A 513 -12.01 22.81 0.28
C GLY A 513 -10.80 22.09 -0.32
N LEU A 514 -10.09 21.27 0.47
CA LEU A 514 -9.03 20.41 -0.05
C LEU A 514 -9.63 19.23 -0.83
N SER A 515 -8.90 18.74 -1.82
CA SER A 515 -9.21 17.48 -2.50
C SER A 515 -8.57 16.28 -1.79
N VAL A 516 -9.08 15.07 -2.05
CA VAL A 516 -8.52 13.82 -1.47
C VAL A 516 -7.02 13.67 -1.78
N ARG A 517 -6.59 14.09 -2.98
CA ARG A 517 -5.17 14.09 -3.39
C ARG A 517 -4.33 15.02 -2.52
N GLU A 518 -4.81 16.25 -2.32
CA GLU A 518 -4.11 17.27 -1.50
C GLU A 518 -4.05 16.87 -0.02
N ILE A 519 -5.03 16.11 0.48
CA ILE A 519 -5.03 15.58 1.84
C ILE A 519 -3.88 14.58 2.03
N SER A 520 -3.62 13.71 1.05
CA SER A 520 -2.51 12.74 1.11
C SER A 520 -1.12 13.39 1.07
N GLU A 521 -1.03 14.60 0.52
CA GLU A 521 0.21 15.38 0.47
C GLU A 521 0.41 16.29 1.69
N LEU A 522 -0.63 16.45 2.52
CA LEU A 522 -0.63 17.33 3.68
C LEU A 522 0.39 16.88 4.75
N SER A 523 0.68 15.59 4.85
CA SER A 523 1.71 15.02 5.74
C SER A 523 3.13 15.56 5.47
N LYS A 524 3.39 16.03 4.24
CA LYS A 524 4.69 16.57 3.81
C LYS A 524 4.86 18.05 4.16
N VAL A 525 3.78 18.73 4.60
CA VAL A 525 3.77 20.16 4.92
C VAL A 525 3.79 20.35 6.43
N LYS A 526 4.77 21.09 6.96
CA LYS A 526 4.77 21.47 8.38
C LYS A 526 3.72 22.57 8.60
N ILE A 527 2.64 22.23 9.28
CA ILE A 527 1.59 23.18 9.67
C ILE A 527 1.93 23.72 11.07
N ASN A 528 2.28 25.00 11.17
CA ASN A 528 2.49 25.67 12.45
C ASN A 528 1.16 26.22 12.97
N THR A 529 0.69 25.78 14.14
CA THR A 529 -0.55 26.26 14.78
C THR A 529 -0.50 27.72 15.23
N THR A 530 0.68 28.35 15.22
CA THR A 530 0.87 29.79 15.53
C THR A 530 0.57 30.72 14.35
N GLU A 531 0.55 30.20 13.13
CA GLU A 531 0.23 30.98 11.93
C GLU A 531 -1.27 30.84 11.63
N SER A 532 -1.98 31.95 11.42
CA SER A 532 -3.44 31.92 11.17
C SER A 532 -3.83 31.25 9.84
N ASN A 533 -2.86 30.98 8.96
CA ASN A 533 -3.05 30.38 7.65
C ASN A 533 -2.04 29.26 7.41
N PHE A 534 -2.41 28.27 6.61
CA PHE A 534 -1.51 27.22 6.14
C PHE A 534 -1.45 27.16 4.60
N ASN A 535 -0.32 26.70 4.08
CA ASN A 535 -0.12 26.52 2.64
C ASN A 535 -0.64 25.13 2.23
N VAL A 536 -1.56 25.09 1.26
CA VAL A 536 -2.07 23.84 0.71
C VAL A 536 -1.08 23.30 -0.34
N PRO A 537 -0.65 22.02 -0.27
CA PRO A 537 0.13 21.39 -1.32
C PRO A 537 -0.75 21.20 -2.56
N GLY A 538 -0.35 21.76 -3.70
CA GLY A 538 -1.10 21.68 -4.96
C GLY A 538 -0.79 22.83 -5.93
N SER A 539 -1.20 22.65 -7.19
CA SER A 539 -1.09 23.67 -8.25
C SER A 539 -2.48 24.19 -8.60
N PRO A 540 -2.82 25.47 -8.32
CA PRO A 540 -1.99 26.54 -7.80
C PRO A 540 -1.80 26.49 -6.27
N SER A 541 -0.62 26.92 -5.80
CA SER A 541 -0.34 27.10 -4.38
C SER A 541 -1.24 28.18 -3.79
N ARG A 542 -1.93 27.87 -2.69
CA ARG A 542 -2.91 28.76 -2.03
C ARG A 542 -2.77 28.72 -0.51
N GLN A 543 -3.17 29.82 0.12
CA GLN A 543 -3.18 29.97 1.57
C GLN A 543 -4.62 29.94 2.08
N LEU A 544 -4.90 29.08 3.06
CA LEU A 544 -6.21 28.96 3.70
C LEU A 544 -6.10 29.21 5.20
N PRO A 545 -7.14 29.82 5.84
CA PRO A 545 -7.15 30.00 7.28
C PRO A 545 -7.30 28.67 8.02
N ILE A 546 -6.55 28.49 9.11
CA ILE A 546 -6.66 27.31 9.97
C ILE A 546 -7.96 27.41 10.79
N SER A 547 -8.89 26.47 10.61
CA SER A 547 -10.08 26.38 11.47
C SER A 547 -9.71 25.93 12.90
N LYS A 548 -10.47 26.36 13.90
CA LYS A 548 -10.25 25.94 15.31
C LYS A 548 -10.23 24.43 15.48
N LYS A 549 -11.13 23.72 14.80
CA LYS A 549 -11.20 22.25 14.87
C LYS A 549 -9.95 21.57 14.31
N MET A 550 -9.39 22.12 13.23
CA MET A 550 -8.14 21.62 12.66
C MET A 550 -6.95 21.87 13.61
N ALA A 551 -6.89 23.05 14.25
CA ALA A 551 -5.89 23.35 15.26
C ALA A 551 -5.96 22.38 16.46
N GLU A 552 -7.17 22.07 16.97
CA GLU A 552 -7.36 21.06 18.02
C GLU A 552 -6.85 19.67 17.60
N LEU A 553 -7.11 19.24 16.36
CA LEU A 553 -6.68 17.93 15.86
C LEU A 553 -5.17 17.85 15.68
N ILE A 554 -4.52 18.94 15.30
CA ILE A 554 -3.05 19.06 15.21
C ILE A 554 -2.42 19.03 16.61
N ASP A 555 -2.97 19.76 17.58
CA ASP A 555 -2.45 19.79 18.96
C ASP A 555 -2.60 18.44 19.67
N ASN A 556 -3.58 17.63 19.27
CA ASN A 556 -3.77 16.24 19.74
C ASN A 556 -2.79 15.23 19.11
N ASN A 557 -1.83 15.70 18.28
CA ASN A 557 -0.76 14.91 17.66
C ASN A 557 -1.27 13.72 16.81
N ILE A 558 -2.37 13.93 16.09
CA ILE A 558 -2.96 12.91 15.20
C ILE A 558 -2.10 12.81 13.93
N ASP A 559 -1.84 11.58 13.50
CA ASP A 559 -1.06 11.28 12.30
C ASP A 559 -1.81 11.71 11.02
N PHE A 560 -1.12 12.53 10.20
CA PHE A 560 -1.62 13.08 8.94
C PHE A 560 -1.22 12.23 7.72
N ASP A 561 -0.49 11.12 7.92
CA ASP A 561 -0.20 10.18 6.84
C ASP A 561 -1.45 9.34 6.52
N ILE A 562 -2.23 9.82 5.56
CA ILE A 562 -3.49 9.21 5.12
C ILE A 562 -3.43 9.03 3.61
N THR A 563 -3.54 7.79 3.15
CA THR A 563 -3.57 7.47 1.70
C THR A 563 -4.93 7.83 1.08
N GLU A 564 -4.99 8.05 -0.25
CA GLU A 564 -6.25 8.40 -0.93
C GLU A 564 -7.34 7.33 -0.71
N SER A 565 -6.98 6.04 -0.76
CA SER A 565 -7.89 4.92 -0.49
C SER A 565 -8.36 4.87 0.97
N GLU A 566 -7.48 5.20 1.91
CA GLU A 566 -7.81 5.24 3.33
C GLU A 566 -8.76 6.40 3.65
N ALA A 567 -8.55 7.58 3.07
CA ALA A 567 -9.45 8.72 3.22
C ALA A 567 -10.88 8.41 2.74
N ILE A 568 -11.02 7.74 1.58
CA ILE A 568 -12.32 7.31 1.05
C ILE A 568 -12.97 6.27 1.97
N SER A 569 -12.19 5.29 2.43
CA SER A 569 -12.68 4.24 3.33
C SER A 569 -13.15 4.80 4.68
N LEU A 570 -12.41 5.74 5.26
CA LEU A 570 -12.76 6.41 6.50
C LEU A 570 -14.09 7.17 6.41
N ILE A 571 -14.36 7.82 5.27
CA ILE A 571 -15.62 8.52 5.02
C ILE A 571 -16.77 7.54 4.84
N ASN A 572 -16.57 6.45 4.10
CA ASN A 572 -17.60 5.43 3.89
C ASN A 572 -17.98 4.75 5.22
N CYS A 573 -17.00 4.44 6.07
CA CYS A 573 -17.24 3.93 7.42
C CYS A 573 -18.02 4.94 8.27
N ALA A 574 -17.62 6.20 8.27
CA ALA A 574 -18.33 7.24 9.02
C ALA A 574 -19.76 7.49 8.51
N ALA A 575 -19.99 7.40 7.19
CA ALA A 575 -21.30 7.53 6.58
C ALA A 575 -22.24 6.36 6.96
N PHE A 576 -21.69 5.15 7.04
CA PHE A 576 -22.41 3.97 7.54
C PHE A 576 -22.81 4.14 9.01
N ASP A 577 -21.87 4.55 9.87
CA ASP A 577 -22.10 4.71 11.31
C ASP A 577 -23.03 5.90 11.64
N ALA A 578 -23.02 6.95 10.83
CA ALA A 578 -23.86 8.13 11.01
C ALA A 578 -25.37 7.90 10.72
N LYS A 579 -25.74 6.72 10.18
CA LYS A 579 -27.14 6.34 9.83
C LYS A 579 -27.87 7.42 9.02
N ILE A 580 -27.18 8.00 8.05
CA ILE A 580 -27.75 9.00 7.13
C ILE A 580 -28.62 8.26 6.10
N ILE A 581 -29.74 8.88 5.71
CA ILE A 581 -30.62 8.35 4.66
C ILE A 581 -29.87 8.49 3.32
N ASP A 582 -29.70 7.37 2.61
CA ASP A 582 -28.85 7.23 1.41
C ASP A 582 -27.33 7.32 1.68
N SER A 583 -26.84 6.55 2.66
CA SER A 583 -25.40 6.48 2.99
C SER A 583 -24.49 6.12 1.80
N SER A 584 -25.01 5.38 0.80
CA SER A 584 -24.30 5.03 -0.43
C SER A 584 -23.98 6.21 -1.34
N CYS A 585 -24.62 7.37 -1.16
CA CYS A 585 -24.40 8.58 -1.95
C CYS A 585 -23.45 9.58 -1.27
N VAL A 586 -22.94 9.25 -0.08
CA VAL A 586 -22.03 10.11 0.68
C VAL A 586 -20.59 9.78 0.32
N SER A 587 -20.01 10.57 -0.58
CA SER A 587 -18.60 10.46 -0.97
C SER A 587 -17.79 11.66 -0.46
N ALA A 588 -16.45 11.56 -0.54
CA ALA A 588 -15.56 12.69 -0.30
C ALA A 588 -15.90 13.91 -1.17
N GLU A 589 -16.38 13.66 -2.39
CA GLU A 589 -16.82 14.71 -3.31
C GLU A 589 -18.13 15.35 -2.85
N SER A 590 -19.08 14.60 -2.28
CA SER A 590 -20.31 15.15 -1.69
C SER A 590 -20.03 16.11 -0.53
N ILE A 591 -19.01 15.83 0.30
CA ILE A 591 -18.60 16.69 1.42
C ILE A 591 -17.93 17.97 0.90
N ARG A 592 -16.99 17.85 -0.04
CA ARG A 592 -16.33 19.01 -0.67
C ARG A 592 -17.35 19.86 -1.45
N TYR A 593 -18.30 19.23 -2.14
CA TYR A 593 -19.40 19.88 -2.84
C TYR A 593 -20.29 20.67 -1.88
N SER A 594 -20.53 20.15 -0.67
CA SER A 594 -21.30 20.84 0.37
C SER A 594 -20.59 22.12 0.84
N TYR A 595 -19.26 22.10 0.95
CA TYR A 595 -18.46 23.30 1.23
C TYR A 595 -18.49 24.31 0.07
N ILE A 596 -18.38 23.85 -1.18
CA ILE A 596 -18.49 24.71 -2.36
C ILE A 596 -19.86 25.39 -2.42
N ASN A 597 -20.94 24.65 -2.17
CA ASN A 597 -22.30 25.18 -2.10
C ASN A 597 -22.45 26.23 -0.98
N PHE A 598 -21.79 26.03 0.17
CA PHE A 598 -21.74 27.02 1.25
C PHE A 598 -21.06 28.33 0.81
N LEU A 599 -19.95 28.27 0.08
CA LEU A 599 -19.27 29.46 -0.44
C LEU A 599 -20.09 30.19 -1.52
N ILE A 600 -20.73 29.43 -2.42
CA ILE A 600 -21.59 29.96 -3.49
C ILE A 600 -22.82 30.68 -2.90
N ARG A 601 -23.45 30.10 -1.85
CA ARG A 601 -24.58 30.73 -1.14
C ARG A 601 -24.20 32.02 -0.42
N GLN A 602 -22.94 32.20 -0.03
CA GLN A 602 -22.44 33.47 0.51
C GLN A 602 -22.19 34.53 -0.57
N GLY A 603 -22.23 34.15 -1.85
CA GLY A 603 -22.06 35.05 -2.98
C GLY A 603 -20.62 35.15 -3.50
N ILE A 604 -19.79 34.11 -3.34
CA ILE A 604 -18.44 34.12 -3.91
C ILE A 604 -18.47 34.18 -5.44
N LYS A 605 -17.56 34.95 -6.03
CA LYS A 605 -17.37 34.93 -7.49
C LYS A 605 -16.71 33.61 -7.89
N LEU A 606 -17.18 33.00 -8.97
CA LEU A 606 -16.61 31.74 -9.49
C LEU A 606 -15.11 31.85 -9.83
N VAL A 607 -14.64 33.05 -10.23
CA VAL A 607 -13.22 33.34 -10.47
C VAL A 607 -12.40 33.38 -9.17
N ASP A 608 -13.01 33.82 -8.07
CA ASP A 608 -12.35 33.84 -6.75
C ASP A 608 -12.49 32.50 -6.01
N LEU A 609 -13.41 31.63 -6.44
CA LEU A 609 -13.59 30.28 -5.91
C LEU A 609 -12.34 29.42 -6.20
N GLU A 610 -11.75 29.52 -7.39
CA GLU A 610 -10.52 28.80 -7.76
C GLU A 610 -9.34 29.10 -6.81
N LYS A 611 -9.30 30.30 -6.21
CA LYS A 611 -8.28 30.69 -5.22
C LYS A 611 -8.43 29.96 -3.88
N VAL A 612 -9.62 29.43 -3.58
CA VAL A 612 -9.94 28.77 -2.30
C VAL A 612 -9.91 27.24 -2.44
N ILE A 613 -10.47 26.70 -3.52
CA ILE A 613 -10.64 25.24 -3.71
C ILE A 613 -9.69 24.62 -4.74
N GLY A 614 -8.81 25.42 -5.36
CA GLY A 614 -7.89 24.98 -6.41
C GLY A 614 -8.51 24.93 -7.81
N ALA A 615 -7.72 24.53 -8.80
CA ALA A 615 -8.15 24.44 -10.20
C ALA A 615 -9.28 23.40 -10.36
N LEU A 616 -10.40 23.83 -10.95
CA LEU A 616 -11.53 22.96 -11.27
C LEU A 616 -11.61 22.66 -12.77
N PRO A 617 -11.98 21.43 -13.18
CA PRO A 617 -12.30 21.14 -14.57
C PRO A 617 -13.48 21.99 -15.05
N ILE A 618 -13.39 22.52 -16.28
CA ILE A 618 -14.37 23.44 -16.87
C ILE A 618 -15.80 22.87 -16.87
N GLN A 619 -15.95 21.55 -17.00
CA GLN A 619 -17.24 20.84 -16.94
C GLN A 619 -17.93 21.05 -15.58
N VAL A 620 -17.21 20.90 -14.48
CA VAL A 620 -17.75 21.03 -13.12
C VAL A 620 -18.10 22.49 -12.81
N VAL A 621 -17.34 23.45 -13.35
CA VAL A 621 -17.63 24.88 -13.21
C VAL A 621 -19.02 25.23 -13.78
N THR A 622 -19.43 24.60 -14.90
CA THR A 622 -20.75 24.88 -15.50
C THR A 622 -21.91 24.41 -14.63
N GLU A 623 -21.77 23.30 -13.89
CA GLU A 623 -22.79 22.85 -12.94
C GLU A 623 -22.97 23.85 -11.80
N TYR A 624 -21.88 24.42 -11.29
CA TYR A 624 -21.93 25.44 -10.23
C TYR A 624 -22.50 26.78 -10.69
N THR A 625 -22.45 27.12 -11.98
CA THR A 625 -23.08 28.35 -12.49
C THR A 625 -24.61 28.36 -12.32
N GLN A 626 -25.24 27.17 -12.29
CA GLN A 626 -26.69 27.05 -12.09
C GLN A 626 -27.10 27.33 -10.64
N LEU A 627 -26.17 27.19 -9.69
CA LEU A 627 -26.38 27.41 -8.26
C LEU A 627 -26.02 28.83 -7.80
N ALA A 628 -25.34 29.60 -8.65
CA ALA A 628 -24.90 30.95 -8.33
C ALA A 628 -26.03 31.97 -8.53
N ASP A 629 -26.52 32.57 -7.43
CA ASP A 629 -27.47 33.68 -7.49
C ASP A 629 -26.81 34.94 -8.09
N LYS A 630 -27.33 35.41 -9.22
CA LYS A 630 -26.78 36.57 -9.96
C LYS A 630 -26.86 37.90 -9.18
N ALA A 631 -27.60 37.96 -8.07
CA ALA A 631 -27.96 39.19 -7.37
C ALA A 631 -27.04 39.61 -6.20
N SER A 632 -26.11 38.76 -5.74
CA SER A 632 -25.35 39.03 -4.52
C SER A 632 -23.89 38.56 -4.58
N GLN A 633 -23.10 39.08 -5.52
CA GLN A 633 -21.67 38.77 -5.58
C GLN A 633 -20.85 39.63 -4.61
N LYS A 634 -20.20 39.01 -3.63
CA LYS A 634 -19.31 39.66 -2.64
C LYS A 634 -17.84 39.41 -2.96
N LYS A 635 -16.94 40.26 -2.44
CA LYS A 635 -15.48 40.07 -2.56
C LYS A 635 -15.01 38.99 -1.58
N ILE A 636 -13.92 38.30 -1.91
CA ILE A 636 -13.34 37.22 -1.07
C ILE A 636 -13.04 37.65 0.37
N THR A 637 -12.74 38.92 0.61
CA THR A 637 -12.46 39.48 1.95
C THR A 637 -13.70 39.62 2.84
N GLU A 638 -14.91 39.55 2.27
CA GLU A 638 -16.19 39.69 2.98
C GLU A 638 -16.87 38.33 3.21
N ILE A 639 -16.23 37.24 2.78
CA ILE A 639 -16.77 35.88 2.79
C ILE A 639 -16.07 35.08 3.88
N ASN A 640 -16.85 34.36 4.68
CA ASN A 640 -16.27 33.47 5.68
C ASN A 640 -15.81 32.17 5.00
N LEU A 641 -14.48 31.99 4.92
CA LEU A 641 -13.84 30.81 4.35
C LEU A 641 -13.91 29.58 5.26
N VAL A 642 -14.19 29.76 6.55
CA VAL A 642 -14.32 28.65 7.50
C VAL A 642 -15.79 28.22 7.58
N HIS A 643 -16.04 26.94 7.29
CA HIS A 643 -17.38 26.36 7.42
C HIS A 643 -17.87 26.46 8.88
N PRO A 644 -19.15 26.79 9.16
CA PRO A 644 -19.66 27.00 10.52
C PRO A 644 -19.45 25.83 11.47
N LEU A 645 -19.43 24.60 10.94
CA LEU A 645 -19.15 23.37 11.69
C LEU A 645 -17.71 23.28 12.22
N LEU A 646 -16.77 24.03 11.63
CA LEU A 646 -15.35 24.04 11.99
C LEU A 646 -14.97 25.27 12.84
N ALA A 647 -15.90 26.23 12.98
CA ALA A 647 -15.72 27.46 13.74
C ALA A 647 -16.13 27.32 15.22
N SER A 648 -16.95 26.30 15.52
CA SER A 648 -17.50 25.98 16.84
C SER A 648 -16.52 25.25 17.75
#